data_AF-A0A7J3B8P8-F1
#
_entry.id   AF-A0A7J3B8P8-F1
#
_cell.length_a   1.000
_cell.length_b   1.000
_cell.length_c   1.000
_cell.angle_alpha   90.00
_cell.angle_beta   90.00
_cell.angle_gamma   90.00
#
_symmetry.space_group_name_H-M   'P 1'
#
loop_
_entity.id
_entity.type
_entity.pdbx_description
1 polymer ?
#
loop_
_entity_poly.entity_id
_entity_poly.type
_entity_poly.pdbx_seq_one_letter_code
_entity_poly.pdbx_strand_id
1 'polypeptide(L)'
;MMRLNFIVVLGVVFLLSGIVFPFAASNYFYATEGNVTVTSEDFTSNGTSYSIIYFNGAPTFLLKNGNIVNDSSEISTVVYNYYAERYYPTQQELNELSELIKKYNESRNNGYDWKNMEEYKCREVLFTDKRVDINGEKLWCHDDASCDMNAKLLYQAYSDALGLGSYQPLLEPLKQFSYASYGTDSILQNISRMLENADRSTIVETVDYIKTSIPTLRRYANDIESTVFRTPRLNDSADRSACQLRCYALCPSFDLDQDTLAELETKADALSEKVRPLASYLQTSSSIYNNTMARLGHFQNQTKASYYNTLFEPIESEGLAVESYARNVSTFVTNTSFNMKIERLSELRTKIRTGIDSRNFTGLDADIEEYSALVSNVRQSAVSMYQIYNETLATKNYAEMIFFEISTKDLGPIESEKLTSIKENFAELNERFGKGLSPAEYEELKANYTSIAKEEQALLGTAESGSMSKVMLYFRGFARKVNNGIAELATRTNITNVKEIPENKYIAFGGFSLLVFLSLTAILFLLFLYFIKICNYSKMKYVVIAGFLLGAIVVAIFSGMLFVMMQKTSTQATLDEFLVDLNERQNVAVVVDTALATETQKTAMESCGAAVAKSIAENNKTVVVYNLGVTGNCIKTSGSTTSSTTLDACLREIDAMDSVIYLNPSGTLEVPKLYTAYFNKAEIYAPSDYYTACPLSTIFR
;
A
#
# COMPACT_ATOMS: atom_id res chain seq x y z
N MET A 1 -6.13 69.91 8.44
CA MET A 1 -6.18 68.71 7.57
C MET A 1 -4.76 68.33 7.20
N MET A 2 -4.15 67.41 7.95
CA MET A 2 -2.80 66.92 7.71
C MET A 2 -2.92 65.64 6.88
N ARG A 3 -2.44 65.66 5.63
CA ARG A 3 -2.47 64.49 4.74
C ARG A 3 -1.44 63.47 5.24
N LEU A 4 -1.91 62.41 5.88
CA LEU A 4 -1.09 61.26 6.27
C LEU A 4 -0.56 60.60 4.99
N ASN A 5 0.76 60.51 4.88
CA ASN A 5 1.47 60.12 3.68
C ASN A 5 1.33 58.59 3.47
N PHE A 6 0.55 58.17 2.47
CA PHE A 6 0.17 56.78 2.22
C PHE A 6 1.40 55.85 2.04
N ILE A 7 2.53 56.40 1.58
CA ILE A 7 3.81 55.69 1.42
C ILE A 7 4.43 55.33 2.78
N VAL A 8 4.25 56.15 3.81
CA VAL A 8 4.75 55.87 5.17
C VAL A 8 3.93 54.77 5.81
N VAL A 9 2.62 54.74 5.57
CA VAL A 9 1.75 53.65 6.05
C VAL A 9 2.07 52.33 5.35
N LEU A 10 2.30 52.34 4.03
CA LEU A 10 2.67 51.13 3.28
C LEU A 10 4.07 50.62 3.66
N GLY A 11 5.01 51.53 3.91
CA GLY A 11 6.35 51.19 4.40
C GLY A 11 6.33 50.60 5.82
N VAL A 12 5.48 51.12 6.72
CA VAL A 12 5.27 50.56 8.06
C VAL A 12 4.56 49.21 8.00
N VAL A 13 3.61 48.99 7.07
CA VAL A 13 2.95 47.70 6.85
C VAL A 13 3.90 46.64 6.25
N PHE A 14 4.83 47.04 5.36
CA PHE A 14 5.86 46.13 4.84
C PHE A 14 7.01 45.85 5.82
N LEU A 15 7.37 46.83 6.65
CA LEU A 15 8.31 46.63 7.78
C LEU A 15 7.67 45.80 8.90
N LEU A 16 6.35 45.91 9.10
CA LEU A 16 5.55 45.02 9.95
C LEU A 16 5.16 43.71 9.26
N SER A 17 5.47 43.47 7.97
CA SER A 17 5.34 42.12 7.38
C SER A 17 6.64 41.33 7.43
N GLY A 18 7.73 41.95 7.92
CA GLY A 18 8.93 41.26 8.38
C GLY A 18 8.77 40.67 9.79
N ILE A 19 7.52 40.43 10.25
CA ILE A 19 7.22 39.72 11.49
C ILE A 19 7.84 38.33 11.38
N VAL A 20 8.94 38.16 12.12
CA VAL A 20 9.37 36.95 12.83
C VAL A 20 8.39 35.81 12.59
N PHE A 21 8.74 34.84 11.74
CA PHE A 21 7.97 33.60 11.63
C PHE A 21 7.84 33.04 13.05
N PRO A 22 6.64 33.04 13.66
CA PRO A 22 6.50 32.56 15.02
C PRO A 22 6.87 31.08 15.04
N PHE A 23 7.70 30.68 15.99
CA PHE A 23 8.02 29.29 16.23
C PHE A 23 6.72 28.48 16.35
N ALA A 24 6.42 27.67 15.34
CA ALA A 24 5.22 26.86 15.28
C ALA A 24 5.46 25.54 16.03
N ALA A 25 5.26 25.56 17.35
CA ALA A 25 5.47 24.41 18.23
C ALA A 25 4.78 23.12 17.74
N SER A 26 3.60 23.25 17.11
CA SER A 26 2.81 22.15 16.58
C SER A 26 3.55 21.29 15.54
N ASN A 27 4.49 21.86 14.80
CA ASN A 27 5.27 21.14 13.80
C ASN A 27 6.24 20.12 14.42
N TYR A 28 6.48 20.23 15.74
CA TYR A 28 7.45 19.43 16.46
C TYR A 28 6.81 18.41 17.40
N PHE A 29 5.47 18.29 17.41
CA PHE A 29 4.75 17.29 18.20
C PHE A 29 4.92 15.91 17.59
N TYR A 30 5.09 14.89 18.44
CA TYR A 30 5.02 13.50 18.01
C TYR A 30 3.57 13.11 17.77
N ALA A 31 3.32 12.22 16.81
CA ALA A 31 1.95 11.74 16.52
C ALA A 31 1.26 11.04 17.71
N THR A 32 2.05 10.53 18.66
CA THR A 32 1.57 9.90 19.91
C THR A 32 1.24 10.92 21.00
N GLU A 33 1.70 12.16 20.85
CA GLU A 33 1.38 13.25 21.77
C GLU A 33 0.04 13.85 21.34
N GLY A 34 -1.02 13.56 22.09
CA GLY A 34 -2.35 14.12 21.84
C GLY A 34 -2.41 15.62 22.14
N ASN A 35 -3.18 16.01 23.18
CA ASN A 35 -3.29 17.41 23.58
C ASN A 35 -2.00 17.88 24.29
N VAL A 36 -1.04 18.40 23.52
CA VAL A 36 0.18 19.02 24.06
C VAL A 36 -0.12 20.43 24.55
N THR A 37 0.13 20.67 25.84
CA THR A 37 0.12 22.03 26.40
C THR A 37 1.48 22.66 26.16
N VAL A 38 1.50 23.80 25.48
CA VAL A 38 2.73 24.58 25.22
C VAL A 38 2.72 25.83 26.08
N THR A 39 3.77 25.99 26.89
CA THR A 39 4.03 27.22 27.64
C THR A 39 5.44 27.73 27.33
N SER A 40 5.68 29.02 27.51
CA SER A 40 6.99 29.64 27.30
C SER A 40 7.38 30.50 28.50
N GLU A 41 8.66 30.51 28.83
CA GLU A 41 9.26 31.47 29.75
C GLU A 41 10.27 32.32 29.01
N ASP A 42 9.96 33.61 28.85
CA ASP A 42 10.80 34.58 28.15
C ASP A 42 11.75 35.25 29.15
N PHE A 43 13.02 35.42 28.75
CA PHE A 43 14.03 36.11 29.54
C PHE A 43 15.09 36.75 28.64
N THR A 44 15.90 37.62 29.21
CA THR A 44 17.02 38.27 28.50
C THR A 44 18.33 37.81 29.12
N SER A 45 19.28 37.36 28.33
CA SER A 45 20.64 37.02 28.76
C SER A 45 21.64 37.74 27.86
N ASN A 46 22.55 38.52 28.44
CA ASN A 46 23.52 39.34 27.71
C ASN A 46 22.90 40.23 26.61
N GLY A 47 21.74 40.83 26.88
CA GLY A 47 21.01 41.70 25.94
C GLY A 47 20.33 40.98 24.77
N THR A 48 20.36 39.64 24.73
CA THR A 48 19.65 38.83 23.72
C THR A 48 18.39 38.22 24.32
N SER A 49 17.28 38.23 23.56
CA SER A 49 16.02 37.63 23.97
C SER A 49 16.06 36.12 23.80
N TYR A 50 15.78 35.40 24.88
CA TYR A 50 15.66 33.95 24.90
C TYR A 50 14.29 33.52 25.43
N SER A 51 13.85 32.33 25.03
CA SER A 51 12.63 31.71 25.55
C SER A 51 12.87 30.23 25.78
N ILE A 52 12.56 29.71 26.96
CA ILE A 52 12.47 28.25 27.17
C ILE A 52 11.02 27.84 26.88
N ILE A 53 10.85 26.92 25.94
CA ILE A 53 9.55 26.35 25.58
C ILE A 53 9.36 25.02 26.30
N TYR A 54 8.20 24.87 26.93
CA TYR A 54 7.82 23.69 27.68
C TYR A 54 6.67 22.98 26.98
N PHE A 55 6.81 21.66 26.81
CA PHE A 55 5.72 20.79 26.36
C PHE A 55 5.27 19.95 27.55
N ASN A 56 3.99 20.07 27.93
CA ASN A 56 3.42 19.40 29.11
C ASN A 56 4.25 19.62 30.38
N GLY A 57 4.78 20.84 30.56
CA GLY A 57 5.61 21.21 31.71
C GLY A 57 7.08 20.81 31.65
N ALA A 58 7.53 20.09 30.61
CA ALA A 58 8.92 19.70 30.45
C ALA A 58 9.68 20.64 29.49
N PRO A 59 10.88 21.15 29.88
CA PRO A 59 11.65 22.06 29.03
C PRO A 59 12.14 21.32 27.78
N THR A 60 11.78 21.85 26.62
CA THR A 60 11.90 21.16 25.32
C THR A 60 12.80 21.91 24.35
N PHE A 61 12.58 23.22 24.17
CA PHE A 61 13.38 24.05 23.27
C PHE A 61 13.92 25.27 24.01
N LEU A 62 15.12 25.70 23.61
CA LEU A 62 15.59 27.07 23.85
C LEU A 62 15.48 27.84 22.55
N LEU A 63 14.80 28.98 22.56
CA LEU A 63 14.73 29.89 21.42
C LEU A 63 15.63 31.10 21.65
N LYS A 64 16.33 31.54 20.61
CA LYS A 64 17.11 32.78 20.54
C LYS A 64 16.48 33.68 19.48
N ASN A 65 15.91 34.81 19.89
CA ASN A 65 15.17 35.70 18.99
C ASN A 65 14.12 34.96 18.15
N GLY A 66 13.42 33.99 18.75
CA GLY A 66 12.41 33.15 18.09
C GLY A 66 12.93 31.92 17.33
N ASN A 67 14.24 31.75 17.15
CA ASN A 67 14.84 30.60 16.46
C ASN A 67 15.33 29.54 17.43
N ILE A 68 15.17 28.25 17.09
CA ILE A 68 15.64 27.14 17.91
C ILE A 68 17.17 27.16 18.01
N VAL A 69 17.68 27.07 19.23
CA VAL A 69 19.11 26.85 19.51
C VAL A 69 19.37 25.35 19.53
N ASN A 70 20.32 24.88 18.73
CA ASN A 70 20.74 23.47 18.67
C ASN A 70 22.19 23.24 19.11
N ASP A 71 22.86 24.26 19.63
CA ASP A 71 24.21 24.15 20.18
C ASP A 71 24.15 23.83 21.68
N SER A 72 24.71 22.68 22.09
CA SER A 72 24.67 22.23 23.48
C SER A 72 25.41 23.16 24.44
N SER A 73 26.47 23.84 23.98
CA SER A 73 27.26 24.76 24.81
C SER A 73 26.51 26.07 25.05
N GLU A 74 25.87 26.60 24.00
CA GLU A 74 25.01 27.77 24.09
C GLU A 74 23.80 27.50 25.00
N ILE A 75 23.12 26.36 24.85
CA ILE A 75 22.01 25.98 25.74
C ILE A 75 22.47 25.95 27.20
N SER A 76 23.58 25.25 27.48
CA SER A 76 24.13 25.15 28.85
C SER A 76 24.46 26.52 29.44
N THR A 77 25.13 27.37 28.68
CA THR A 77 25.55 28.71 29.11
C THR A 77 24.35 29.61 29.39
N VAL A 78 23.36 29.61 28.50
CA VAL A 78 22.17 30.46 28.61
C VAL A 78 21.27 30.00 29.76
N VAL A 79 21.05 28.69 29.91
CA VAL A 79 20.25 28.13 31.02
C VAL A 79 20.96 28.37 32.36
N TYR A 80 22.29 28.22 32.42
CA TYR A 80 23.07 28.59 33.61
C TYR A 80 22.87 30.06 33.99
N ASN A 81 23.02 30.98 33.04
CA ASN A 81 22.84 32.41 33.30
C ASN A 81 21.42 32.73 33.78
N TYR A 82 20.41 32.15 33.12
CA TYR A 82 19.01 32.29 33.53
C TYR A 82 18.79 31.82 34.96
N TYR A 83 19.30 30.64 35.31
CA TYR A 83 19.14 30.11 36.66
C TYR A 83 19.93 30.91 37.69
N ALA A 84 21.16 31.33 37.36
CA ALA A 84 22.01 32.15 38.22
C ALA A 84 21.37 33.51 38.53
N GLU A 85 20.71 34.15 37.56
CA GLU A 85 20.03 35.42 37.80
C GLU A 85 18.77 35.27 38.65
N ARG A 86 18.05 34.15 38.51
CA ARG A 86 16.74 33.96 39.16
C ARG A 86 16.80 33.31 40.54
N TYR A 87 17.72 32.38 40.73
CA TYR A 87 17.75 31.47 41.89
C TYR A 87 18.95 31.70 42.82
N TYR A 88 19.94 32.49 42.40
CA TYR A 88 21.05 32.84 43.30
C TYR A 88 20.55 33.71 44.45
N PRO A 89 20.99 33.48 45.71
CA PRO A 89 20.61 34.32 46.83
C PRO A 89 21.09 35.76 46.64
N THR A 90 20.25 36.70 47.03
CA THR A 90 20.62 38.12 47.08
C THR A 90 21.68 38.34 48.15
N GLN A 91 22.47 39.40 48.02
CA GLN A 91 23.47 39.75 49.04
C GLN A 91 22.83 39.95 50.42
N GLN A 92 21.60 40.48 50.46
CA GLN A 92 20.86 40.64 51.71
C GLN A 92 20.56 39.29 52.38
N GLU A 93 20.11 38.29 51.63
CA GLU A 93 19.84 36.96 52.18
C GLU A 93 21.11 36.27 52.71
N LEU A 94 22.26 36.47 52.04
CA LEU A 94 23.55 35.96 52.49
C LEU A 94 24.02 36.68 53.76
N ASN A 95 23.81 38.00 53.85
CA ASN A 95 24.14 38.79 55.03
C ASN A 95 23.28 38.37 56.23
N GLU A 96 21.98 38.19 56.05
CA GLU A 96 21.06 37.70 57.10
C GLU A 96 21.52 36.33 57.63
N LEU A 97 21.94 35.42 56.75
CA LEU A 97 22.49 34.13 57.16
C LEU A 97 23.77 34.30 58.00
N SER A 98 24.70 35.15 57.55
CA SER A 98 25.94 35.49 58.25
C SER A 98 25.68 36.12 59.63
N GLU A 99 24.70 37.01 59.72
CA GLU A 99 24.28 37.65 60.97
C GLU A 99 23.70 36.63 61.95
N LEU A 100 22.87 35.69 61.50
CA LEU A 100 22.34 34.61 62.35
C LEU A 100 23.47 33.70 62.88
N ILE A 101 24.43 33.34 62.03
CA ILE A 101 25.62 32.56 62.42
C ILE A 101 26.42 33.31 63.50
N LYS A 102 26.66 34.61 63.27
CA LYS A 102 27.38 35.47 64.21
C LYS A 102 26.62 35.61 65.54
N LYS A 103 25.32 35.89 65.49
CA LYS A 103 24.46 36.03 66.67
C LYS A 103 24.42 34.73 67.50
N TYR A 104 24.29 33.58 66.85
CA TYR A 104 24.37 32.29 67.53
C TYR A 104 25.75 32.09 68.18
N ASN A 105 26.85 32.40 67.48
CA ASN A 105 28.19 32.31 68.05
C ASN A 105 28.39 33.26 69.24
N GLU A 106 27.86 34.48 69.18
CA GLU A 106 27.93 35.47 70.26
C GLU A 106 27.10 35.04 71.48
N SER A 107 25.99 34.32 71.29
CA SER A 107 25.12 33.84 72.39
C SER A 107 25.84 32.93 73.38
N ARG A 108 26.93 32.27 72.95
CA ARG A 108 27.82 31.45 73.78
C ARG A 108 28.49 32.22 74.93
N ASN A 109 28.41 33.55 74.90
CA ASN A 109 29.02 34.45 75.87
C ASN A 109 28.06 35.57 76.30
N ASN A 110 26.74 35.31 76.32
CA ASN A 110 25.72 36.30 76.69
C ASN A 110 24.98 35.93 78.00
N GLY A 111 25.68 35.29 78.94
CA GLY A 111 25.10 34.86 80.21
C GLY A 111 24.90 35.99 81.23
N TYR A 112 24.20 35.65 82.32
CA TYR A 112 23.78 36.60 83.34
C TYR A 112 24.91 36.96 84.33
N ASP A 113 25.72 35.96 84.70
CA ASP A 113 26.69 36.06 85.79
C ASP A 113 28.07 36.60 85.34
N TRP A 114 28.47 36.40 84.07
CA TRP A 114 29.83 36.68 83.58
C TRP A 114 29.85 37.24 82.14
N LYS A 115 29.14 38.36 81.91
CA LYS A 115 28.96 38.94 80.57
C LYS A 115 30.22 38.87 79.70
N ASN A 116 30.08 38.30 78.50
CA ASN A 116 31.07 38.20 77.42
C ASN A 116 32.13 37.10 77.55
N MET A 117 32.02 36.15 78.49
CA MET A 117 33.03 35.07 78.61
C MET A 117 32.50 33.72 79.14
N GLU A 118 31.21 33.42 79.18
CA GLU A 118 30.68 32.26 79.91
C GLU A 118 31.19 30.90 79.42
N GLU A 119 31.16 30.64 78.11
CA GLU A 119 31.71 29.40 77.58
C GLU A 119 33.24 29.38 77.60
N TYR A 120 33.89 30.49 77.21
CA TYR A 120 35.36 30.57 77.21
C TYR A 120 35.96 30.51 78.62
N LYS A 121 35.27 31.07 79.62
CA LYS A 121 35.64 30.96 81.03
C LYS A 121 35.40 29.55 81.55
N CYS A 122 34.32 28.90 81.12
CA CYS A 122 34.12 27.48 81.42
C CYS A 122 35.28 26.63 80.87
N ARG A 123 35.74 26.89 79.64
CA ARG A 123 36.93 26.22 79.09
C ARG A 123 38.17 26.44 79.93
N GLU A 124 38.40 27.68 80.40
CA GLU A 124 39.53 28.04 81.26
C GLU A 124 39.47 27.31 82.60
N VAL A 125 38.31 27.34 83.28
CA VAL A 125 38.12 26.67 84.58
C VAL A 125 38.30 25.15 84.47
N LEU A 126 37.89 24.58 83.34
CA LEU A 126 38.05 23.16 83.04
C LEU A 126 39.41 22.80 82.43
N PHE A 127 40.34 23.76 82.34
CA PHE A 127 41.68 23.61 81.72
C PHE A 127 41.65 23.10 80.26
N THR A 128 40.55 23.34 79.55
CA THR A 128 40.40 22.95 78.14
C THR A 128 40.80 24.04 77.16
N ASP A 129 41.14 25.25 77.61
CA ASP A 129 41.39 26.43 76.79
C ASP A 129 42.80 26.55 76.19
N LYS A 130 43.63 25.50 76.28
CA LYS A 130 45.01 25.44 75.76
C LYS A 130 46.01 26.36 76.49
N ARG A 131 45.69 26.89 77.68
CA ARG A 131 46.65 27.70 78.45
C ARG A 131 47.68 26.88 79.21
N VAL A 132 47.29 25.71 79.71
CA VAL A 132 48.18 24.82 80.45
C VAL A 132 49.15 24.15 79.48
N ASP A 133 50.44 24.19 79.80
CA ASP A 133 51.52 23.65 78.98
C ASP A 133 52.23 22.55 79.77
N ILE A 134 52.24 21.34 79.22
CA ILE A 134 52.93 20.19 79.81
C ILE A 134 53.95 19.73 78.78
N ASN A 135 55.23 19.97 79.06
CA ASN A 135 56.36 19.57 78.22
C ASN A 135 56.34 20.15 76.78
N GLY A 136 55.82 21.37 76.59
CA GLY A 136 55.74 22.03 75.29
C GLY A 136 54.46 21.75 74.50
N GLU A 137 53.58 20.88 75.03
CA GLU A 137 52.27 20.61 74.46
C GLU A 137 51.17 21.35 75.23
N LYS A 138 50.31 22.05 74.51
CA LYS A 138 49.14 22.73 75.10
C LYS A 138 48.09 21.70 75.46
N LEU A 139 47.75 21.60 76.73
CA LEU A 139 46.73 20.69 77.22
C LEU A 139 45.33 21.21 76.85
N TRP A 140 44.55 20.37 76.19
CA TRP A 140 43.12 20.53 75.98
C TRP A 140 42.49 19.16 75.75
N CYS A 141 41.21 18.99 76.03
CA CYS A 141 40.54 17.69 75.89
C CYS A 141 40.11 17.48 74.42
N HIS A 142 40.94 16.80 73.63
CA HIS A 142 40.69 16.53 72.20
C HIS A 142 40.76 15.04 71.82
N ASP A 143 41.26 14.20 72.72
CA ASP A 143 41.31 12.74 72.60
C ASP A 143 41.24 12.11 74.00
N ASP A 144 41.09 10.79 74.09
CA ASP A 144 40.89 10.12 75.37
C ASP A 144 42.04 10.36 76.38
N ALA A 145 43.28 10.43 75.90
CA ALA A 145 44.47 10.58 76.74
C ALA A 145 44.60 12.01 77.28
N SER A 146 44.40 13.00 76.43
CA SER A 146 44.42 14.41 76.81
C SER A 146 43.25 14.74 77.74
N CYS A 147 42.06 14.19 77.50
CA CYS A 147 40.89 14.34 78.38
C CYS A 147 41.10 13.68 79.76
N ASP A 148 41.74 12.50 79.81
CA ASP A 148 42.11 11.83 81.07
C ASP A 148 43.09 12.67 81.90
N MET A 149 44.11 13.23 81.25
CA MET A 149 45.07 14.14 81.89
C MET A 149 44.37 15.41 82.39
N ASN A 150 43.45 15.96 81.61
CA ASN A 150 42.70 17.16 81.98
C ASN A 150 41.72 16.91 83.14
N ALA A 151 41.08 15.74 83.18
CA ALA A 151 40.23 15.31 84.29
C ALA A 151 41.05 15.10 85.59
N LYS A 152 42.26 14.54 85.50
CA LYS A 152 43.18 14.42 86.64
C LYS A 152 43.62 15.78 87.17
N LEU A 153 43.93 16.72 86.28
CA LEU A 153 44.30 18.09 86.65
C LEU A 153 43.12 18.81 87.32
N LEU A 154 41.92 18.67 86.76
CA LEU A 154 40.69 19.23 87.33
C LEU A 154 40.39 18.63 88.71
N TYR A 155 40.54 17.32 88.86
CA TYR A 155 40.42 16.64 90.16
C TYR A 155 41.44 17.18 91.16
N GLN A 156 42.71 17.31 90.78
CA GLN A 156 43.73 17.85 91.68
C GLN A 156 43.46 19.31 92.09
N ALA A 157 42.87 20.11 91.20
CA ALA A 157 42.55 21.51 91.47
C ALA A 157 41.32 21.70 92.36
N TYR A 158 40.33 20.80 92.29
CA TYR A 158 39.01 21.00 92.91
C TYR A 158 38.50 19.83 93.77
N SER A 159 39.25 18.73 93.97
CA SER A 159 38.79 17.50 94.64
C SER A 159 38.15 17.76 96.00
N ASP A 160 38.78 18.60 96.81
CA ASP A 160 38.36 18.90 98.18
C ASP A 160 37.06 19.70 98.22
N ALA A 161 36.83 20.54 97.21
CA ALA A 161 35.62 21.35 97.08
C ALA A 161 34.45 20.56 96.47
N LEU A 162 34.75 19.58 95.62
CA LEU A 162 33.74 18.79 94.89
C LEU A 162 33.32 17.50 95.60
N GLY A 163 34.03 17.07 96.64
CA GLY A 163 33.72 15.85 97.40
C GLY A 163 33.87 14.57 96.57
N LEU A 164 34.72 14.58 95.56
CA LEU A 164 34.93 13.46 94.64
C LEU A 164 35.96 12.46 95.19
N GLY A 165 35.67 11.17 95.08
CA GLY A 165 36.62 10.10 95.50
C GLY A 165 37.64 9.71 94.42
N SER A 166 37.45 10.15 93.18
CA SER A 166 38.39 9.94 92.06
C SER A 166 38.09 10.92 90.92
N TYR A 167 38.99 11.01 89.93
CA TYR A 167 38.79 11.85 88.73
C TYR A 167 37.82 11.24 87.71
N GLN A 168 37.50 9.95 87.80
CA GLN A 168 36.71 9.21 86.79
C GLN A 168 35.32 9.85 86.50
N PRO A 169 34.55 10.34 87.50
CA PRO A 169 33.28 11.02 87.26
C PRO A 169 33.38 12.34 86.49
N LEU A 170 34.57 12.92 86.34
CA LEU A 170 34.81 14.15 85.59
C LEU A 170 35.10 13.88 84.11
N LEU A 171 35.58 12.68 83.76
CA LEU A 171 36.13 12.39 82.45
C LEU A 171 35.10 12.48 81.31
N GLU A 172 33.98 11.77 81.45
CA GLU A 172 32.95 11.73 80.40
C GLU A 172 32.25 13.09 80.20
N PRO A 173 31.82 13.80 81.26
CA PRO A 173 31.28 15.15 81.08
C PRO A 173 32.28 16.13 80.47
N LEU A 174 33.58 15.98 80.75
CA LEU A 174 34.64 16.82 80.20
C LEU A 174 34.82 16.57 78.70
N LYS A 175 34.79 15.31 78.26
CA LYS A 175 34.78 14.94 76.84
C LYS A 175 33.59 15.55 76.12
N GLN A 176 32.39 15.34 76.65
CA GLN A 176 31.14 15.84 76.05
C GLN A 176 31.18 17.37 75.88
N PHE A 177 31.51 18.10 76.94
CA PHE A 177 31.63 19.56 76.88
C PHE A 177 32.72 20.00 75.89
N SER A 178 33.95 19.48 76.02
CA SER A 178 35.08 19.93 75.21
C SER A 178 34.86 19.66 73.72
N TYR A 179 34.38 18.46 73.36
CA TYR A 179 34.11 18.10 71.97
C TYR A 179 32.97 18.91 71.37
N ALA A 180 31.89 19.13 72.12
CA ALA A 180 30.78 19.97 71.65
C ALA A 180 31.19 21.43 71.46
N SER A 181 31.95 21.95 72.42
CA SER A 181 32.44 23.33 72.44
C SER A 181 33.40 23.61 71.27
N TYR A 182 34.43 22.79 71.08
CA TYR A 182 35.35 22.93 69.94
C TYR A 182 34.73 22.51 68.61
N GLY A 183 33.81 21.54 68.61
CA GLY A 183 33.05 21.14 67.43
C GLY A 183 32.17 22.27 66.91
N THR A 184 31.55 23.04 67.81
CA THR A 184 30.80 24.26 67.47
C THR A 184 31.70 25.31 66.81
N ASP A 185 32.91 25.57 67.35
CA ASP A 185 33.88 26.47 66.72
C ASP A 185 34.21 26.03 65.30
N SER A 186 34.51 24.73 65.11
CA SER A 186 34.89 24.17 63.82
C SER A 186 33.76 24.30 62.79
N ILE A 187 32.52 24.01 63.17
CA ILE A 187 31.37 24.11 62.27
C ILE A 187 31.13 25.57 61.89
N LEU A 188 31.05 26.48 62.87
CA LEU A 188 30.75 27.89 62.61
C LEU A 188 31.86 28.56 61.79
N GLN A 189 33.14 28.28 62.07
CA GLN A 189 34.26 28.78 61.26
C GLN A 189 34.20 28.26 59.81
N ASN A 190 33.86 26.97 59.62
CA ASN A 190 33.75 26.43 58.27
C ASN A 190 32.57 27.03 57.53
N ILE A 191 31.42 27.17 58.19
CA ILE A 191 30.23 27.84 57.64
C ILE A 191 30.58 29.27 57.22
N SER A 192 31.20 30.08 58.10
CA SER A 192 31.59 31.45 57.78
C SER A 192 32.54 31.50 56.58
N ARG A 193 33.56 30.64 56.56
CA ARG A 193 34.52 30.54 55.44
C ARG A 193 33.83 30.16 54.12
N MET A 194 32.93 29.18 54.15
CA MET A 194 32.21 28.76 52.94
C MET A 194 31.25 29.84 52.45
N LEU A 195 30.63 30.59 53.35
CA LEU A 195 29.73 31.70 53.01
C LEU A 195 30.49 32.91 52.46
N GLU A 196 31.65 33.25 53.02
CA GLU A 196 32.54 34.33 52.52
C GLU A 196 33.08 34.05 51.11
N ASN A 197 33.34 32.78 50.81
CA ASN A 197 33.84 32.34 49.50
C ASN A 197 32.72 31.79 48.59
N ALA A 198 31.45 31.95 48.97
CA ALA A 198 30.34 31.45 48.19
C ALA A 198 30.21 32.25 46.89
N ASP A 199 30.21 31.54 45.77
CA ASP A 199 29.92 32.07 44.46
C ASP A 199 28.82 31.25 43.78
N ARG A 200 28.49 31.60 42.54
CA ARG A 200 27.43 30.92 41.77
C ARG A 200 27.65 29.41 41.60
N SER A 201 28.88 28.94 41.65
CA SER A 201 29.24 27.53 41.51
C SER A 201 29.25 26.77 42.84
N THR A 202 29.52 27.44 43.96
CA THR A 202 29.66 26.81 45.28
C THR A 202 28.46 27.02 46.22
N ILE A 203 27.55 27.97 45.92
CA ILE A 203 26.46 28.35 46.83
C ILE A 203 25.54 27.19 47.21
N VAL A 204 25.27 26.25 46.29
CA VAL A 204 24.42 25.08 46.56
C VAL A 204 25.04 24.21 47.64
N GLU A 205 26.34 23.90 47.51
CA GLU A 205 27.10 23.11 48.48
C GLU A 205 27.20 23.86 49.82
N THR A 206 27.45 25.16 49.79
CA THR A 206 27.51 26.00 51.00
C THR A 206 26.20 25.97 51.78
N VAL A 207 25.07 26.20 51.11
CA VAL A 207 23.75 26.21 51.77
C VAL A 207 23.38 24.81 52.29
N ASP A 208 23.69 23.75 51.55
CA ASP A 208 23.45 22.37 51.99
C ASP A 208 24.31 21.99 53.20
N TYR A 209 25.59 22.41 53.22
CA TYR A 209 26.47 22.21 54.36
C TYR A 209 25.96 22.93 55.62
N ILE A 210 25.46 24.16 55.48
CA ILE A 210 24.86 24.91 56.60
C ILE A 210 23.65 24.15 57.14
N LYS A 211 22.71 23.79 56.25
CA LYS A 211 21.50 23.04 56.61
C LYS A 211 21.82 21.74 57.33
N THR A 212 22.76 20.96 56.81
CA THR A 212 23.14 19.65 57.39
C THR A 212 23.96 19.77 58.68
N SER A 213 24.60 20.92 58.92
CA SER A 213 25.37 21.18 60.15
C SER A 213 24.50 21.59 61.35
N ILE A 214 23.31 22.17 61.11
CA ILE A 214 22.42 22.68 62.16
C ILE A 214 21.98 21.62 63.19
N PRO A 215 21.59 20.39 62.81
CA PRO A 215 21.29 19.34 63.79
C PRO A 215 22.47 19.03 64.72
N THR A 216 23.70 19.08 64.20
CA THR A 216 24.91 18.87 65.00
C THR A 216 25.15 20.04 65.95
N LEU A 217 24.97 21.28 65.48
CA LEU A 217 25.02 22.47 66.34
C LEU A 217 23.99 22.40 67.47
N ARG A 218 22.77 21.92 67.20
CA ARG A 218 21.71 21.75 68.20
C ARG A 218 22.09 20.72 69.27
N ARG A 219 22.67 19.58 68.86
CA ARG A 219 23.20 18.59 69.80
C ARG A 219 24.32 19.19 70.65
N TYR A 220 25.28 19.86 70.03
CA TYR A 220 26.38 20.50 70.75
C TYR A 220 25.90 21.61 71.69
N ALA A 221 24.87 22.35 71.31
CA ALA A 221 24.24 23.33 72.18
C ALA A 221 23.75 22.68 73.48
N ASN A 222 23.01 21.57 73.35
CA ASN A 222 22.53 20.81 74.51
C ASN A 222 23.69 20.27 75.36
N ASP A 223 24.71 19.67 74.74
CA ASP A 223 25.88 19.11 75.45
C ASP A 223 26.65 20.21 76.23
N ILE A 224 26.71 21.43 75.68
CA ILE A 224 27.33 22.60 76.31
C ILE A 224 26.47 23.12 77.46
N GLU A 225 25.15 23.23 77.29
CA GLU A 225 24.21 23.76 78.30
C GLU A 225 24.00 22.77 79.46
N SER A 226 23.80 21.49 79.17
CA SER A 226 23.44 20.47 80.17
C SER A 226 24.63 19.84 80.90
N THR A 227 25.84 20.38 80.71
CA THR A 227 27.04 19.82 81.35
C THR A 227 26.98 19.98 82.87
N VAL A 228 27.37 18.93 83.60
CA VAL A 228 27.39 18.93 85.08
C VAL A 228 28.37 19.94 85.68
N PHE A 229 29.27 20.52 84.87
CA PHE A 229 30.17 21.57 85.35
C PHE A 229 29.47 22.90 85.58
N ARG A 230 28.31 23.16 84.99
CA ARG A 230 27.65 24.47 85.11
C ARG A 230 26.90 24.66 86.41
N THR A 231 26.80 25.91 86.84
CA THR A 231 25.81 26.33 87.82
C THR A 231 24.41 26.19 87.21
N PRO A 232 23.40 25.84 88.02
CA PRO A 232 22.04 25.74 87.52
C PRO A 232 21.52 27.11 87.14
N ARG A 233 20.63 27.16 86.15
CA ARG A 233 20.06 28.40 85.63
C ARG A 233 19.26 29.13 86.71
N LEU A 234 19.54 30.43 86.86
CA LEU A 234 18.99 31.28 87.92
C LEU A 234 17.46 31.43 87.88
N ASN A 235 16.80 31.09 86.76
CA ASN A 235 15.35 31.18 86.57
C ASN A 235 14.67 29.82 86.32
N ASP A 236 15.40 28.71 86.37
CA ASP A 236 14.86 27.37 86.15
C ASP A 236 14.84 26.60 87.47
N SER A 237 13.66 26.41 88.05
CA SER A 237 13.49 25.66 89.30
C SER A 237 13.72 24.16 89.11
N ALA A 238 13.44 23.63 87.92
CA ALA A 238 13.65 22.21 87.63
C ALA A 238 15.14 21.91 87.47
N ASP A 239 15.88 22.78 86.80
CA ASP A 239 17.34 22.69 86.66
C ASP A 239 18.03 22.83 88.02
N ARG A 240 17.61 23.80 88.86
CA ARG A 240 18.10 23.92 90.24
C ARG A 240 17.85 22.66 91.07
N SER A 241 16.67 22.05 90.97
CA SER A 241 16.37 20.79 91.67
C SER A 241 17.17 19.60 91.12
N ALA A 242 17.40 19.53 89.80
CA ALA A 242 18.26 18.50 89.20
C ALA A 242 19.73 18.64 89.62
N CYS A 243 20.16 19.89 89.80
CA CYS A 243 21.54 20.25 90.08
C CYS A 243 21.93 20.15 91.56
N GLN A 244 20.96 20.27 92.48
CA GLN A 244 21.13 20.26 93.95
C GLN A 244 21.90 19.06 94.53
N LEU A 245 22.15 17.99 93.76
CA LEU A 245 22.96 16.83 94.17
C LEU A 245 23.91 16.29 93.08
N ARG A 246 24.04 16.96 91.92
CA ARG A 246 24.72 16.36 90.74
C ARG A 246 25.61 17.30 89.92
N CYS A 247 25.58 18.61 90.13
CA CYS A 247 26.48 19.53 89.45
C CYS A 247 27.69 19.89 90.30
N TYR A 248 28.79 20.22 89.63
CA TYR A 248 30.02 20.73 90.25
C TYR A 248 30.06 22.27 90.34
N ALA A 249 29.16 22.98 89.62
CA ALA A 249 29.02 24.44 89.70
C ALA A 249 30.34 25.22 89.49
N LEU A 250 31.22 24.70 88.64
CA LEU A 250 32.51 25.29 88.27
C LEU A 250 32.39 26.34 87.16
N CYS A 251 31.43 26.14 86.26
CA CYS A 251 31.20 26.99 85.09
C CYS A 251 29.98 27.90 85.28
N PRO A 252 30.00 29.14 84.75
CA PRO A 252 28.83 30.00 84.75
C PRO A 252 27.64 29.39 84.01
N SER A 253 26.42 29.73 84.45
CA SER A 253 25.18 29.41 83.73
C SER A 253 24.97 30.39 82.57
N PHE A 254 24.46 29.89 81.45
CA PHE A 254 23.93 30.70 80.36
C PHE A 254 22.97 29.85 79.50
N ASP A 255 22.20 30.52 78.63
CA ASP A 255 21.36 29.89 77.63
C ASP A 255 21.86 30.30 76.23
N LEU A 256 22.16 29.31 75.38
CA LEU A 256 22.40 29.52 73.96
C LEU A 256 21.10 30.00 73.31
N ASP A 257 21.24 30.86 72.30
CA ASP A 257 20.10 31.40 71.57
C ASP A 257 19.56 30.34 70.59
N GLN A 258 18.79 29.39 71.13
CA GLN A 258 18.14 28.30 70.39
C GLN A 258 17.13 28.83 69.36
N ASP A 259 16.54 30.00 69.61
CA ASP A 259 15.64 30.68 68.69
C ASP A 259 16.41 31.14 67.44
N THR A 260 17.59 31.73 67.61
CA THR A 260 18.49 32.08 66.49
C THR A 260 18.93 30.85 65.70
N LEU A 261 19.16 29.72 66.36
CA LEU A 261 19.48 28.47 65.66
C LEU A 261 18.28 27.96 64.84
N ALA A 262 17.05 28.12 65.34
CA ALA A 262 15.83 27.78 64.60
C ALA A 262 15.54 28.75 63.43
N GLU A 263 15.84 30.04 63.60
CA GLU A 263 15.81 31.04 62.52
C GLU A 263 16.85 30.71 61.44
N LEU A 264 18.06 30.32 61.84
CA LEU A 264 19.12 29.86 60.93
C LEU A 264 18.67 28.62 60.13
N GLU A 265 18.01 27.67 60.77
CA GLU A 265 17.44 26.47 60.13
C GLU A 265 16.40 26.85 59.08
N THR A 266 15.43 27.67 59.47
CA THR A 266 14.38 28.15 58.58
C THR A 266 14.95 28.90 57.37
N LYS A 267 15.97 29.74 57.59
CA LYS A 267 16.62 30.49 56.51
C LYS A 267 17.44 29.58 55.59
N ALA A 268 18.19 28.63 56.15
CA ALA A 268 18.96 27.66 55.39
C ALA A 268 18.06 26.76 54.54
N ASP A 269 16.91 26.34 55.07
CA ASP A 269 15.91 25.58 54.33
C ASP A 269 15.29 26.37 53.18
N ALA A 270 14.88 27.62 53.44
CA ALA A 270 14.34 28.49 52.39
C ALA A 270 15.35 28.75 51.28
N LEU A 271 16.62 28.98 51.64
CA LEU A 271 17.70 29.15 50.67
C LEU A 271 18.01 27.84 49.92
N SER A 272 17.99 26.70 50.60
CA SER A 272 18.22 25.38 49.99
C SER A 272 17.19 25.11 48.89
N GLU A 273 15.91 25.36 49.16
CA GLU A 273 14.86 25.25 48.14
C GLU A 273 15.02 26.26 47.00
N LYS A 274 15.40 27.49 47.32
CA LYS A 274 15.63 28.54 46.31
C LYS A 274 16.77 28.19 45.37
N VAL A 275 17.91 27.69 45.88
CA VAL A 275 19.09 27.37 45.07
C VAL A 275 19.03 26.00 44.41
N ARG A 276 18.10 25.13 44.80
CA ARG A 276 17.95 23.78 44.24
C ARG A 276 17.91 23.73 42.70
N PRO A 277 17.21 24.63 41.97
CA PRO A 277 17.25 24.65 40.51
C PRO A 277 18.66 24.84 39.94
N LEU A 278 19.53 25.64 40.59
CA LEU A 278 20.92 25.83 40.18
C LEU A 278 21.69 24.52 40.16
N ALA A 279 21.45 23.62 41.10
CA ALA A 279 22.10 22.30 41.11
C ALA A 279 21.76 21.46 39.87
N SER A 280 20.60 21.71 39.26
CA SER A 280 20.03 20.92 38.17
C SER A 280 20.18 21.54 36.77
N TYR A 281 20.91 22.66 36.63
CA TYR A 281 20.98 23.40 35.37
C TYR A 281 21.58 22.55 34.23
N LEU A 282 22.61 21.75 34.51
CA LEU A 282 23.23 20.86 33.51
C LEU A 282 22.25 19.80 33.03
N GLN A 283 21.54 19.15 33.96
CA GLN A 283 20.52 18.16 33.62
C GLN A 283 19.41 18.78 32.77
N THR A 284 18.94 19.97 33.16
CA THR A 284 17.93 20.72 32.38
C THR A 284 18.43 21.06 30.98
N SER A 285 19.66 21.57 30.87
CA SER A 285 20.29 21.95 29.61
C SER A 285 20.46 20.74 28.68
N SER A 286 20.94 19.61 29.21
CA SER A 286 21.01 18.36 28.46
C SER A 286 19.63 17.87 28.05
N SER A 287 18.61 18.00 28.90
CA SER A 287 17.25 17.64 28.54
C SER A 287 16.72 18.51 27.39
N ILE A 288 16.92 19.84 27.44
CA ILE A 288 16.54 20.75 26.35
C ILE A 288 17.25 20.36 25.06
N TYR A 289 18.57 20.15 25.09
CA TYR A 289 19.34 19.77 23.91
C TYR A 289 18.85 18.44 23.30
N ASN A 290 18.71 17.40 24.13
CA ASN A 290 18.26 16.09 23.66
C ASN A 290 16.84 16.15 23.09
N ASN A 291 15.92 16.85 23.76
CA ASN A 291 14.56 17.07 23.28
C ASN A 291 14.54 17.86 21.97
N THR A 292 15.37 18.90 21.87
CA THR A 292 15.52 19.72 20.66
C THR A 292 15.99 18.88 19.49
N MET A 293 17.06 18.10 19.66
CA MET A 293 17.62 17.27 18.60
C MET A 293 16.67 16.15 18.17
N ALA A 294 16.01 15.48 19.12
CA ALA A 294 15.03 14.44 18.83
C ALA A 294 13.83 14.98 18.03
N ARG A 295 13.33 16.18 18.38
CA ARG A 295 12.20 16.79 17.69
C ARG A 295 12.57 17.43 16.36
N LEU A 296 13.77 18.01 16.22
CA LEU A 296 14.30 18.46 14.93
C LEU A 296 14.45 17.29 13.96
N GLY A 297 15.02 16.17 14.42
CA GLY A 297 15.12 14.95 13.62
C GLY A 297 13.74 14.42 13.21
N HIS A 298 12.78 14.45 14.12
CA HIS A 298 11.39 14.07 13.82
C HIS A 298 10.76 14.96 12.73
N PHE A 299 10.84 16.28 12.88
CA PHE A 299 10.29 17.24 11.92
C PHE A 299 10.93 17.09 10.52
N GLN A 300 12.26 16.94 10.47
CA GLN A 300 12.98 16.70 9.21
C GLN A 300 12.52 15.38 8.56
N ASN A 301 12.35 14.31 9.35
CA ASN A 301 11.88 13.02 8.85
C ASN A 301 10.42 13.08 8.37
N GLN A 302 9.53 13.79 9.05
CA GLN A 302 8.16 14.00 8.56
C GLN A 302 8.15 14.76 7.23
N THR A 303 8.94 15.83 7.12
CA THR A 303 9.04 16.64 5.90
C THR A 303 9.55 15.80 4.72
N LYS A 304 10.62 15.02 4.93
CA LYS A 304 11.15 14.11 3.91
C LYS A 304 10.15 13.04 3.50
N ALA A 305 9.43 12.45 4.45
CA ALA A 305 8.40 11.47 4.12
C ALA A 305 7.27 12.07 3.29
N SER A 306 6.82 13.29 3.62
CA SER A 306 5.82 14.00 2.82
C SER A 306 6.31 14.26 1.40
N TYR A 307 7.58 14.66 1.24
CA TYR A 307 8.21 14.84 -0.06
C TYR A 307 8.23 13.54 -0.88
N TYR A 308 8.71 12.43 -0.30
CA TYR A 308 8.77 11.14 -0.98
C TYR A 308 7.38 10.57 -1.30
N ASN A 309 6.39 10.74 -0.40
CA ASN A 309 5.01 10.35 -0.71
C ASN A 309 4.47 11.11 -1.92
N THR A 310 4.72 12.42 -1.99
CA THR A 310 4.28 13.26 -3.12
C THR A 310 4.89 12.80 -4.45
N LEU A 311 6.14 12.34 -4.43
CA LEU A 311 6.81 11.79 -5.61
C LEU A 311 6.33 10.38 -5.98
N PHE A 312 6.12 9.52 -4.98
CA PHE A 312 5.90 8.10 -5.20
C PHE A 312 4.45 7.73 -5.48
N GLU A 313 3.47 8.37 -4.83
CA GLU A 313 2.04 8.01 -4.96
C GLU A 313 1.53 7.96 -6.41
N PRO A 314 1.85 8.94 -7.30
CA PRO A 314 1.42 8.88 -8.69
C PRO A 314 1.98 7.66 -9.43
N ILE A 315 3.26 7.34 -9.20
CA ILE A 315 3.97 6.24 -9.86
C ILE A 315 3.51 4.89 -9.28
N GLU A 316 3.23 4.82 -7.97
CA GLU A 316 2.67 3.64 -7.31
C GLU A 316 1.29 3.28 -7.88
N SER A 317 0.41 4.27 -8.07
CA SER A 317 -0.91 4.05 -8.65
C SER A 317 -0.82 3.50 -10.07
N GLU A 318 0.10 4.03 -10.89
CA GLU A 318 0.33 3.52 -12.24
C GLU A 318 0.94 2.12 -12.21
N GLY A 319 1.92 1.89 -11.34
CA GLY A 319 2.58 0.61 -11.19
C GLY A 319 1.65 -0.51 -10.72
N LEU A 320 0.67 -0.22 -9.85
CA LEU A 320 -0.39 -1.14 -9.46
C LEU A 320 -1.25 -1.59 -10.66
N ALA A 321 -1.67 -0.64 -11.50
CA ALA A 321 -2.45 -0.94 -12.70
C ALA A 321 -1.64 -1.78 -13.70
N VAL A 322 -0.35 -1.43 -13.89
CA VAL A 322 0.56 -2.19 -14.74
C VAL A 322 0.82 -3.59 -14.20
N GLU A 323 1.03 -3.75 -12.89
CA GLU A 323 1.21 -5.05 -12.25
C GLU A 323 -0.02 -5.95 -12.45
N SER A 324 -1.23 -5.42 -12.23
CA SER A 324 -2.47 -6.18 -12.44
C SER A 324 -2.64 -6.60 -13.89
N TYR A 325 -2.38 -5.70 -14.84
CA TYR A 325 -2.45 -6.01 -16.27
C TYR A 325 -1.40 -7.06 -16.66
N ALA A 326 -0.16 -6.90 -16.21
CA ALA A 326 0.94 -7.82 -16.47
C ALA A 326 0.66 -9.22 -15.92
N ARG A 327 0.13 -9.33 -14.68
CA ARG A 327 -0.29 -10.62 -14.10
C ARG A 327 -1.39 -11.28 -14.92
N ASN A 328 -2.36 -10.52 -15.42
CA ASN A 328 -3.39 -11.05 -16.31
C ASN A 328 -2.76 -11.58 -17.62
N VAL A 329 -1.86 -10.82 -18.26
CA VAL A 329 -1.14 -11.27 -19.47
C VAL A 329 -0.32 -12.53 -19.21
N SER A 330 0.33 -12.64 -18.04
CA SER A 330 1.09 -13.84 -17.65
C SER A 330 0.23 -15.10 -17.52
N THR A 331 -1.10 -14.98 -17.43
CA THR A 331 -2.00 -16.15 -17.50
C THR A 331 -2.14 -16.68 -18.93
N PHE A 332 -1.94 -15.83 -19.95
CA PHE A 332 -2.01 -16.21 -21.36
C PHE A 332 -0.64 -16.62 -21.90
N VAL A 333 0.42 -15.90 -21.52
CA VAL A 333 1.78 -16.10 -22.05
C VAL A 333 2.79 -16.30 -20.92
N THR A 334 3.43 -17.46 -20.87
CA THR A 334 4.42 -17.79 -19.84
C THR A 334 5.80 -17.30 -20.26
N ASN A 335 6.36 -16.35 -19.51
CA ASN A 335 7.72 -15.87 -19.71
C ASN A 335 8.41 -15.61 -18.37
N THR A 336 9.42 -16.42 -18.02
CA THR A 336 10.12 -16.34 -16.73
C THR A 336 10.77 -14.98 -16.50
N SER A 337 11.41 -14.40 -17.51
CA SER A 337 12.05 -13.08 -17.41
C SER A 337 11.03 -11.97 -17.16
N PHE A 338 9.88 -12.04 -17.83
CA PHE A 338 8.77 -11.12 -17.61
C PHE A 338 8.17 -11.25 -16.21
N ASN A 339 7.94 -12.48 -15.74
CA ASN A 339 7.43 -12.72 -14.39
C ASN A 339 8.39 -12.23 -13.29
N MET A 340 9.70 -12.43 -13.44
CA MET A 340 10.70 -11.87 -12.52
C MET A 340 10.64 -10.33 -12.47
N LYS A 341 10.36 -9.65 -13.60
CA LYS A 341 10.19 -8.19 -13.60
C LYS A 341 8.92 -7.76 -12.86
N ILE A 342 7.82 -8.52 -12.96
CA ILE A 342 6.59 -8.25 -12.19
C ILE A 342 6.85 -8.41 -10.69
N GLU A 343 7.57 -9.46 -10.28
CA GLU A 343 7.95 -9.69 -8.89
C GLU A 343 8.84 -8.56 -8.36
N ARG A 344 9.90 -8.20 -9.11
CA ARG A 344 10.78 -7.08 -8.77
C ARG A 344 10.02 -5.75 -8.63
N LEU A 345 9.01 -5.52 -9.47
CA LEU A 345 8.14 -4.35 -9.38
C LEU A 345 7.38 -4.34 -8.04
N SER A 346 6.76 -5.46 -7.67
CA SER A 346 6.05 -5.60 -6.39
C SER A 346 6.98 -5.45 -5.17
N GLU A 347 8.19 -6.01 -5.24
CA GLU A 347 9.22 -5.87 -4.20
C GLU A 347 9.63 -4.41 -4.00
N LEU A 348 9.99 -3.70 -5.09
CA LEU A 348 10.37 -2.29 -5.04
C LEU A 348 9.25 -1.43 -4.47
N ARG A 349 8.00 -1.64 -4.89
CA ARG A 349 6.84 -0.92 -4.31
C ARG A 349 6.80 -1.05 -2.79
N THR A 350 6.90 -2.30 -2.32
CA THR A 350 6.84 -2.61 -0.89
C THR A 350 8.03 -2.01 -0.13
N LYS A 351 9.22 -2.10 -0.69
CA LYS A 351 10.46 -1.53 -0.13
C LYS A 351 10.36 -0.01 0.00
N ILE A 352 9.90 0.70 -1.04
CA ILE A 352 9.75 2.16 -1.03
C ILE A 352 8.72 2.60 -0.01
N ARG A 353 7.51 2.00 -0.02
CA ARG A 353 6.46 2.34 0.95
C ARG A 353 6.92 2.09 2.39
N THR A 354 7.56 0.95 2.64
CA THR A 354 8.15 0.64 3.96
C THR A 354 9.22 1.66 4.34
N GLY A 355 10.09 2.09 3.41
CA GLY A 355 11.11 3.11 3.67
C GLY A 355 10.51 4.47 4.04
N ILE A 356 9.46 4.90 3.34
CA ILE A 356 8.75 6.15 3.64
C ILE A 356 8.05 6.09 5.01
N ASP A 357 7.34 4.99 5.29
CA ASP A 357 6.56 4.81 6.52
C ASP A 357 7.47 4.65 7.75
N SER A 358 8.57 3.89 7.61
CA SER A 358 9.57 3.69 8.67
C SER A 358 10.58 4.83 8.80
N ARG A 359 10.46 5.88 7.98
CA ARG A 359 11.38 7.04 7.94
C ARG A 359 12.84 6.66 7.63
N ASN A 360 13.05 5.57 6.88
CA ASN A 360 14.35 5.19 6.34
C ASN A 360 14.45 5.60 4.87
N PHE A 361 15.07 6.76 4.63
CA PHE A 361 15.19 7.35 3.29
C PHE A 361 16.43 6.89 2.52
N THR A 362 17.21 5.97 3.09
CA THR A 362 18.48 5.52 2.48
C THR A 362 18.19 4.75 1.20
N GLY A 363 18.62 5.29 0.05
CA GLY A 363 18.47 4.63 -1.25
C GLY A 363 17.09 4.78 -1.91
N LEU A 364 16.16 5.54 -1.32
CA LEU A 364 14.82 5.71 -1.88
C LEU A 364 14.83 6.39 -3.26
N ASP A 365 15.72 7.35 -3.51
CA ASP A 365 15.81 8.00 -4.83
C ASP A 365 16.10 6.97 -5.93
N ALA A 366 17.08 6.10 -5.70
CA ALA A 366 17.46 5.04 -6.64
C ALA A 366 16.35 3.98 -6.78
N ASP A 367 15.71 3.59 -5.67
CA ASP A 367 14.60 2.63 -5.70
C ASP A 367 13.39 3.19 -6.47
N ILE A 368 13.05 4.47 -6.30
CA ILE A 368 11.94 5.15 -7.01
C ILE A 368 12.25 5.27 -8.51
N GLU A 369 13.49 5.63 -8.86
CA GLU A 369 13.94 5.70 -10.25
C GLU A 369 13.87 4.30 -10.91
N GLU A 370 14.38 3.27 -10.24
CA GLU A 370 14.30 1.87 -10.70
C GLU A 370 12.84 1.44 -10.87
N TYR A 371 11.98 1.73 -9.89
CA TYR A 371 10.55 1.40 -9.93
C TYR A 371 9.86 2.06 -11.13
N SER A 372 10.06 3.36 -11.33
CA SER A 372 9.48 4.12 -12.45
C SER A 372 9.90 3.55 -13.81
N ALA A 373 11.20 3.27 -13.99
CA ALA A 373 11.71 2.65 -15.21
C ALA A 373 11.12 1.25 -15.42
N LEU A 374 10.98 0.48 -14.34
CA LEU A 374 10.43 -0.87 -14.39
C LEU A 374 8.93 -0.88 -14.71
N VAL A 375 8.14 0.09 -14.22
CA VAL A 375 6.72 0.27 -14.59
C VAL A 375 6.59 0.39 -16.12
N SER A 376 7.37 1.27 -16.75
CA SER A 376 7.36 1.42 -18.21
C SER A 376 7.80 0.14 -18.94
N ASN A 377 8.86 -0.52 -18.46
CA ASN A 377 9.38 -1.73 -19.09
C ASN A 377 8.39 -2.91 -19.01
N VAL A 378 7.75 -3.10 -17.84
CA VAL A 378 6.74 -4.13 -17.62
C VAL A 378 5.50 -3.84 -18.47
N ARG A 379 5.04 -2.58 -18.56
CA ARG A 379 3.91 -2.23 -19.44
C ARG A 379 4.21 -2.59 -20.90
N GLN A 380 5.36 -2.17 -21.44
CA GLN A 380 5.73 -2.46 -22.82
C GLN A 380 5.85 -3.96 -23.08
N SER A 381 6.46 -4.70 -22.14
CA SER A 381 6.57 -6.16 -22.21
C SER A 381 5.20 -6.84 -22.14
N ALA A 382 4.28 -6.35 -21.31
CA ALA A 382 2.92 -6.89 -21.21
C ALA A 382 2.14 -6.73 -22.53
N VAL A 383 2.25 -5.55 -23.16
CA VAL A 383 1.62 -5.28 -24.46
C VAL A 383 2.18 -6.20 -25.53
N SER A 384 3.51 -6.32 -25.65
CA SER A 384 4.13 -7.17 -26.67
C SER A 384 3.82 -8.65 -26.46
N MET A 385 3.85 -9.14 -25.22
CA MET A 385 3.50 -10.53 -24.91
C MET A 385 2.05 -10.83 -25.26
N TYR A 386 1.12 -9.95 -24.88
CA TYR A 386 -0.30 -10.16 -25.21
C TYR A 386 -0.59 -10.06 -26.72
N GLN A 387 0.17 -9.23 -27.44
CA GLN A 387 0.07 -9.12 -28.89
C GLN A 387 0.41 -10.45 -29.59
N ILE A 388 1.43 -11.18 -29.12
CA ILE A 388 1.77 -12.51 -29.67
C ILE A 388 0.57 -13.46 -29.58
N TYR A 389 -0.07 -13.53 -28.40
CA TYR A 389 -1.28 -14.34 -28.21
C TYR A 389 -2.41 -13.94 -29.19
N ASN A 390 -2.71 -12.64 -29.29
CA ASN A 390 -3.77 -12.15 -30.16
C ASN A 390 -3.49 -12.40 -31.64
N GLU A 391 -2.24 -12.24 -32.09
CA GLU A 391 -1.85 -12.50 -33.46
C GLU A 391 -1.96 -14.00 -33.81
N THR A 392 -1.55 -14.88 -32.89
CA THR A 392 -1.72 -16.33 -33.08
C THR A 392 -3.21 -16.70 -33.10
N LEU A 393 -4.03 -16.12 -32.22
CA LEU A 393 -5.47 -16.32 -32.20
C LEU A 393 -6.14 -15.85 -33.51
N ALA A 394 -5.75 -14.67 -34.00
CA ALA A 394 -6.26 -14.15 -35.27
C ALA A 394 -5.89 -15.06 -36.45
N THR A 395 -4.66 -15.58 -36.47
CA THR A 395 -4.18 -16.52 -37.50
C THR A 395 -4.93 -17.85 -37.43
N LYS A 396 -5.17 -18.38 -36.23
CA LYS A 396 -6.02 -19.57 -36.01
C LYS A 396 -7.41 -19.34 -36.59
N ASN A 397 -8.07 -18.23 -36.23
CA ASN A 397 -9.42 -17.92 -36.70
C ASN A 397 -9.48 -17.74 -38.22
N TYR A 398 -8.42 -17.21 -38.82
CA TYR A 398 -8.31 -17.07 -40.27
C TYR A 398 -8.20 -18.43 -40.99
N ALA A 399 -7.39 -19.35 -40.49
CA ALA A 399 -7.33 -20.72 -40.99
C ALA A 399 -8.70 -21.41 -40.85
N GLU A 400 -9.35 -21.29 -39.69
CA GLU A 400 -10.68 -21.86 -39.45
C GLU A 400 -11.76 -21.34 -40.41
N MET A 401 -11.65 -20.07 -40.83
CA MET A 401 -12.54 -19.46 -41.82
C MET A 401 -12.33 -20.08 -43.22
N ILE A 402 -11.08 -20.26 -43.66
CA ILE A 402 -10.80 -20.88 -44.97
C ILE A 402 -11.20 -22.36 -44.94
N PHE A 403 -10.95 -23.06 -43.83
CA PHE A 403 -11.44 -24.41 -43.58
C PHE A 403 -12.96 -24.53 -43.76
N PHE A 404 -13.71 -23.57 -43.20
CA PHE A 404 -15.15 -23.50 -43.37
C PHE A 404 -15.54 -23.34 -44.84
N GLU A 405 -14.90 -22.41 -45.57
CA GLU A 405 -15.19 -22.17 -46.99
C GLU A 405 -14.93 -23.42 -47.85
N ILE A 406 -13.75 -24.02 -47.73
CA ILE A 406 -13.36 -25.16 -48.57
C ILE A 406 -14.20 -26.40 -48.28
N SER A 407 -14.66 -26.57 -47.04
CA SER A 407 -15.55 -27.67 -46.65
C SER A 407 -16.92 -27.62 -47.35
N THR A 408 -17.30 -26.46 -47.91
CA THR A 408 -18.54 -26.31 -48.70
C THR A 408 -18.37 -26.58 -50.19
N LYS A 409 -17.12 -26.75 -50.68
CA LYS A 409 -16.82 -26.91 -52.11
C LYS A 409 -16.91 -28.37 -52.53
N ASP A 410 -17.16 -28.58 -53.82
CA ASP A 410 -17.21 -29.90 -54.44
C ASP A 410 -15.80 -30.41 -54.75
N LEU A 411 -15.18 -31.06 -53.78
CA LEU A 411 -13.82 -31.60 -53.91
C LEU A 411 -13.82 -32.97 -54.63
N GLY A 412 -12.78 -33.21 -55.43
CA GLY A 412 -12.50 -34.53 -55.98
C GLY A 412 -11.96 -35.49 -54.90
N PRO A 413 -11.78 -36.78 -55.22
CA PRO A 413 -11.30 -37.76 -54.24
C PRO A 413 -9.94 -37.41 -53.63
N ILE A 414 -9.02 -36.90 -54.45
CA ILE A 414 -7.66 -36.52 -54.02
C ILE A 414 -7.72 -35.27 -53.13
N GLU A 415 -8.50 -34.27 -53.52
CA GLU A 415 -8.67 -33.04 -52.76
C GLU A 415 -9.41 -33.30 -51.43
N SER A 416 -10.36 -34.24 -51.42
CA SER A 416 -11.09 -34.65 -50.21
C SER A 416 -10.19 -35.39 -49.20
N GLU A 417 -9.28 -36.25 -49.68
CA GLU A 417 -8.30 -36.91 -48.81
C GLU A 417 -7.34 -35.87 -48.21
N LYS A 418 -6.88 -34.91 -49.03
CA LYS A 418 -6.02 -33.83 -48.55
C LYS A 418 -6.72 -32.93 -47.52
N LEU A 419 -7.99 -32.58 -47.74
CA LEU A 419 -8.77 -31.82 -46.75
C LEU A 419 -8.92 -32.57 -45.41
N THR A 420 -9.07 -33.90 -45.46
CA THR A 420 -9.15 -34.73 -44.24
C THR A 420 -7.84 -34.67 -43.45
N SER A 421 -6.69 -34.78 -44.13
CA SER A 421 -5.38 -34.63 -43.48
C SER A 421 -5.17 -33.22 -42.89
N ILE A 422 -5.60 -32.16 -43.59
CA ILE A 422 -5.55 -30.79 -43.06
C ILE A 422 -6.43 -30.66 -41.81
N LYS A 423 -7.63 -31.27 -41.82
CA LYS A 423 -8.56 -31.27 -40.67
C LYS A 423 -7.94 -31.91 -39.43
N GLU A 424 -7.26 -33.05 -39.60
CA GLU A 424 -6.57 -33.75 -38.51
C GLU A 424 -5.43 -32.88 -37.95
N ASN A 425 -4.60 -32.30 -38.82
CA ASN A 425 -3.52 -31.40 -38.41
C ASN A 425 -4.05 -30.15 -37.68
N PHE A 426 -5.14 -29.56 -38.17
CA PHE A 426 -5.76 -28.40 -37.52
C PHE A 426 -6.33 -28.74 -36.13
N ALA A 427 -6.93 -29.93 -35.98
CA ALA A 427 -7.42 -30.41 -34.69
C ALA A 427 -6.28 -30.63 -33.68
N GLU A 428 -5.16 -31.22 -34.10
CA GLU A 428 -3.98 -31.41 -33.25
C GLU A 428 -3.38 -30.06 -32.77
N LEU A 429 -3.27 -29.08 -33.67
CA LEU A 429 -2.81 -27.74 -33.28
C LEU A 429 -3.78 -27.03 -32.34
N ASN A 430 -5.08 -27.25 -32.50
CA ASN A 430 -6.10 -26.69 -31.62
C ASN A 430 -6.05 -27.29 -30.21
N GLU A 431 -5.76 -28.57 -30.08
CA GLU A 431 -5.55 -29.21 -28.77
C GLU A 431 -4.32 -28.63 -28.06
N ARG A 432 -3.27 -28.27 -28.81
CA ARG A 432 -2.08 -27.59 -28.28
C ARG A 432 -2.33 -26.11 -27.96
N PHE A 433 -3.22 -25.43 -28.67
CA PHE A 433 -3.49 -24.00 -28.48
C PHE A 433 -4.27 -23.78 -27.18
N GLY A 434 -3.59 -23.30 -26.15
CA GLY A 434 -4.18 -22.99 -24.85
C GLY A 434 -3.51 -21.79 -24.19
N LYS A 435 -3.99 -21.42 -23.00
CA LYS A 435 -3.36 -20.39 -22.18
C LYS A 435 -2.08 -20.93 -21.53
N GLY A 436 -1.12 -20.05 -21.25
CA GLY A 436 0.09 -20.38 -20.51
C GLY A 436 1.24 -20.94 -21.35
N LEU A 437 1.16 -20.82 -22.68
CA LEU A 437 2.28 -21.17 -23.57
C LEU A 437 3.35 -20.08 -23.58
N SER A 438 4.58 -20.45 -23.92
CA SER A 438 5.68 -19.50 -24.11
C SER A 438 5.54 -18.73 -25.43
N PRO A 439 6.22 -17.57 -25.56
CA PRO A 439 6.24 -16.82 -26.82
C PRO A 439 6.70 -17.65 -28.03
N ALA A 440 7.68 -18.53 -27.84
CA ALA A 440 8.20 -19.39 -28.91
C ALA A 440 7.16 -20.42 -29.38
N GLU A 441 6.42 -21.02 -28.44
CA GLU A 441 5.33 -21.95 -28.76
C GLU A 441 4.18 -21.25 -29.49
N TYR A 442 3.83 -20.02 -29.11
CA TYR A 442 2.82 -19.25 -29.85
C TYR A 442 3.25 -18.86 -31.26
N GLU A 443 4.52 -18.51 -31.47
CA GLU A 443 5.07 -18.23 -32.81
C GLU A 443 5.14 -19.50 -33.67
N GLU A 444 5.48 -20.65 -33.08
CA GLU A 444 5.38 -21.96 -33.76
C GLU A 444 3.94 -22.26 -34.18
N LEU A 445 2.98 -22.13 -33.26
CA LEU A 445 1.56 -22.32 -33.56
C LEU A 445 1.07 -21.37 -34.65
N LYS A 446 1.46 -20.09 -34.60
CA LYS A 446 1.13 -19.08 -35.62
C LYS A 446 1.68 -19.48 -36.99
N ALA A 447 2.92 -19.94 -37.06
CA ALA A 447 3.52 -20.42 -38.31
C ALA A 447 2.78 -21.65 -38.84
N ASN A 448 2.42 -22.59 -37.97
CA ASN A 448 1.68 -23.79 -38.34
C ASN A 448 0.26 -23.46 -38.85
N TYR A 449 -0.49 -22.59 -38.16
CA TYR A 449 -1.80 -22.12 -38.64
C TYR A 449 -1.68 -21.35 -39.96
N THR A 450 -0.63 -20.55 -40.14
CA THR A 450 -0.35 -19.86 -41.42
C THR A 450 -0.09 -20.87 -42.54
N SER A 451 0.62 -21.97 -42.26
CA SER A 451 0.86 -23.05 -43.23
C SER A 451 -0.44 -23.74 -43.62
N ILE A 452 -1.29 -24.08 -42.64
CA ILE A 452 -2.62 -24.65 -42.87
C ILE A 452 -3.45 -23.72 -43.77
N ALA A 453 -3.57 -22.44 -43.41
CA ALA A 453 -4.32 -21.46 -44.21
C ALA A 453 -3.82 -21.38 -45.66
N LYS A 454 -2.49 -21.46 -45.89
CA LYS A 454 -1.92 -21.48 -47.24
C LYS A 454 -2.23 -22.77 -48.00
N GLU A 455 -2.17 -23.92 -47.33
CA GLU A 455 -2.51 -25.21 -47.93
C GLU A 455 -3.99 -25.27 -48.31
N GLU A 456 -4.86 -24.76 -47.45
CA GLU A 456 -6.31 -24.64 -47.70
C GLU A 456 -6.60 -23.68 -48.86
N GLN A 457 -5.95 -22.52 -48.91
CA GLN A 457 -6.07 -21.60 -50.04
C GLN A 457 -5.61 -22.23 -51.36
N ALA A 458 -4.49 -22.95 -51.34
CA ALA A 458 -4.02 -23.65 -52.52
C ALA A 458 -5.04 -24.72 -52.97
N LEU A 459 -5.63 -25.44 -52.02
CA LEU A 459 -6.65 -26.46 -52.29
C LEU A 459 -7.93 -25.83 -52.86
N LEU A 460 -8.36 -24.69 -52.31
CA LEU A 460 -9.48 -23.88 -52.80
C LEU A 460 -9.24 -23.45 -54.25
N GLY A 461 -8.05 -22.93 -54.56
CA GLY A 461 -7.66 -22.55 -55.92
C GLY A 461 -7.61 -23.73 -56.90
N THR A 462 -7.20 -24.92 -56.47
CA THR A 462 -7.26 -26.13 -57.31
C THR A 462 -8.70 -26.60 -57.56
N ALA A 463 -9.57 -26.51 -56.56
CA ALA A 463 -10.99 -26.83 -56.70
C ALA A 463 -11.67 -25.92 -57.75
N GLU A 464 -11.27 -24.65 -57.82
CA GLU A 464 -11.83 -23.67 -58.77
C GLU A 464 -11.24 -23.77 -60.18
N SER A 465 -9.99 -24.21 -60.34
CA SER A 465 -9.26 -24.18 -61.61
C SER A 465 -9.30 -25.49 -62.42
N GLY A 466 -9.72 -26.61 -61.83
CA GLY A 466 -9.82 -27.92 -62.48
C GLY A 466 -10.70 -27.94 -63.74
N SER A 467 -10.27 -28.66 -64.79
CA SER A 467 -11.06 -28.81 -66.03
C SER A 467 -12.40 -29.54 -65.78
N MET A 468 -12.38 -30.57 -64.93
CA MET A 468 -13.58 -31.30 -64.51
C MET A 468 -14.46 -30.47 -63.56
N SER A 469 -13.87 -29.63 -62.70
CA SER A 469 -14.65 -28.76 -61.80
C SER A 469 -15.38 -27.67 -62.57
N LYS A 470 -14.80 -27.10 -63.64
CA LYS A 470 -15.51 -26.18 -64.54
C LYS A 470 -16.74 -26.83 -65.19
N VAL A 471 -16.61 -28.06 -65.70
CA VAL A 471 -17.75 -28.80 -66.27
C VAL A 471 -18.83 -29.05 -65.20
N MET A 472 -18.42 -29.47 -64.01
CA MET A 472 -19.34 -29.67 -62.88
C MET A 472 -20.00 -28.37 -62.44
N LEU A 473 -19.29 -27.23 -62.42
CA LEU A 473 -19.83 -25.91 -62.10
C LEU A 473 -20.91 -25.48 -63.11
N TYR A 474 -20.65 -25.65 -64.42
CA TYR A 474 -21.68 -25.36 -65.44
C TYR A 474 -22.90 -26.27 -65.30
N PHE A 475 -22.68 -27.55 -65.03
CA PHE A 475 -23.75 -28.52 -64.86
C PHE A 475 -24.57 -28.27 -63.58
N ARG A 476 -23.89 -27.88 -62.49
CA ARG A 476 -24.47 -27.45 -61.22
C ARG A 476 -25.29 -26.17 -61.41
N GLY A 477 -24.77 -25.20 -62.15
CA GLY A 477 -25.50 -23.99 -62.54
C GLY A 477 -26.74 -24.27 -63.38
N PHE A 478 -26.67 -25.26 -64.30
CA PHE A 478 -27.83 -25.74 -65.03
C PHE A 478 -28.86 -26.41 -64.11
N ALA A 479 -28.44 -27.34 -63.25
CA ALA A 479 -29.30 -28.00 -62.27
C ALA A 479 -29.98 -27.00 -61.31
N ARG A 480 -29.27 -25.93 -60.92
CA ARG A 480 -29.85 -24.82 -60.12
C ARG A 480 -30.93 -24.07 -60.90
N LYS A 481 -30.70 -23.72 -62.16
CA LYS A 481 -31.73 -23.08 -63.00
C LYS A 481 -32.97 -23.96 -63.15
N VAL A 482 -32.77 -25.28 -63.28
CA VAL A 482 -33.86 -26.25 -63.29
C VAL A 482 -34.60 -26.26 -61.95
N ASN A 483 -33.90 -26.34 -60.82
CA ASN A 483 -34.53 -26.28 -59.49
C ASN A 483 -35.29 -24.97 -59.26
N ASN A 484 -34.72 -23.83 -59.64
CA ASN A 484 -35.39 -22.53 -59.56
C ASN A 484 -36.65 -22.49 -60.45
N GLY A 485 -36.59 -23.06 -61.65
CA GLY A 485 -37.75 -23.19 -62.54
C GLY A 485 -38.83 -24.12 -61.96
N ILE A 486 -38.45 -25.21 -61.31
CA ILE A 486 -39.38 -26.10 -60.59
C ILE A 486 -40.03 -25.36 -59.42
N ALA A 487 -39.25 -24.62 -58.64
CA ALA A 487 -39.75 -23.81 -57.52
C ALA A 487 -40.71 -22.71 -58.00
N GLU A 488 -40.37 -22.01 -59.09
CA GLU A 488 -41.23 -20.99 -59.69
C GLU A 488 -42.53 -21.59 -60.24
N LEU A 489 -42.43 -22.75 -60.91
CA LEU A 489 -43.60 -23.46 -61.41
C LEU A 489 -44.51 -23.89 -60.24
N ALA A 490 -43.95 -24.46 -59.18
CA ALA A 490 -44.70 -24.85 -57.99
C ALA A 490 -45.37 -23.64 -57.32
N THR A 491 -44.67 -22.51 -57.20
CA THR A 491 -45.21 -21.26 -56.66
C THR A 491 -46.37 -20.72 -57.50
N ARG A 492 -46.23 -20.70 -58.83
CA ARG A 492 -47.25 -20.15 -59.74
C ARG A 492 -48.47 -21.07 -59.90
N THR A 493 -48.28 -22.38 -59.82
CA THR A 493 -49.33 -23.38 -60.06
C THR A 493 -50.00 -23.88 -58.78
N ASN A 494 -49.40 -23.62 -57.62
CA ASN A 494 -49.88 -24.07 -56.30
C ASN A 494 -50.09 -25.59 -56.20
N ILE A 495 -49.37 -26.37 -57.02
CA ILE A 495 -49.48 -27.84 -57.10
C ILE A 495 -48.88 -28.50 -55.84
N THR A 496 -47.86 -27.89 -55.26
CA THR A 496 -47.20 -28.35 -54.03
C THR A 496 -46.54 -27.17 -53.33
N ASN A 497 -46.35 -27.26 -52.02
CA ASN A 497 -45.57 -26.29 -51.29
C ASN A 497 -44.09 -26.41 -51.70
N VAL A 498 -43.48 -25.29 -52.10
CA VAL A 498 -42.08 -25.23 -52.55
C VAL A 498 -41.12 -25.82 -51.50
N LYS A 499 -41.44 -25.65 -50.21
CA LYS A 499 -40.64 -26.16 -49.09
C LYS A 499 -40.69 -27.69 -48.93
N GLU A 500 -41.71 -28.37 -49.46
CA GLU A 500 -41.87 -29.83 -49.36
C GLU A 500 -41.19 -30.58 -50.51
N ILE A 501 -40.78 -29.86 -51.56
CA ILE A 501 -40.12 -30.44 -52.75
C ILE A 501 -38.80 -31.17 -52.40
N PRO A 502 -37.92 -30.63 -51.52
CA PRO A 502 -36.71 -31.32 -51.10
C PRO A 502 -36.97 -32.56 -50.23
N GLU A 503 -38.14 -32.71 -49.64
CA GLU A 503 -38.47 -33.90 -48.82
C GLU A 503 -38.94 -35.06 -49.71
N ASN A 504 -39.51 -34.75 -50.88
CA ASN A 504 -40.01 -35.73 -51.84
C ASN A 504 -39.11 -35.84 -53.10
N LYS A 505 -37.80 -35.95 -52.88
CA LYS A 505 -36.74 -35.89 -53.91
C LYS A 505 -36.96 -36.88 -55.06
N TYR A 506 -37.46 -38.07 -54.77
CA TYR A 506 -37.66 -39.12 -55.77
C TYR A 506 -38.77 -38.78 -56.76
N ILE A 507 -39.85 -38.16 -56.30
CA ILE A 507 -40.98 -37.78 -57.16
C ILE A 507 -40.66 -36.50 -57.93
N ALA A 508 -40.17 -35.47 -57.26
CA ALA A 508 -39.90 -34.19 -57.91
C ALA A 508 -38.67 -34.24 -58.84
N PHE A 509 -37.50 -34.64 -58.32
CA PHE A 509 -36.27 -34.66 -59.11
C PHE A 509 -36.19 -35.87 -60.00
N GLY A 510 -36.58 -37.04 -59.49
CA GLY A 510 -36.61 -38.28 -60.28
C GLY A 510 -37.63 -38.20 -61.41
N GLY A 511 -38.81 -37.62 -61.16
CA GLY A 511 -39.83 -37.37 -62.19
C GLY A 511 -39.34 -36.43 -63.28
N PHE A 512 -38.69 -35.31 -62.91
CA PHE A 512 -38.13 -34.37 -63.89
C PHE A 512 -36.99 -35.00 -64.70
N SER A 513 -36.03 -35.66 -64.05
CA SER A 513 -34.93 -36.33 -64.75
C SER A 513 -35.42 -37.47 -65.66
N LEU A 514 -36.48 -38.19 -65.27
CA LEU A 514 -37.12 -39.19 -66.12
C LEU A 514 -37.80 -38.54 -67.34
N LEU A 515 -38.47 -37.40 -67.17
CA LEU A 515 -39.05 -36.65 -68.29
C LEU A 515 -37.98 -36.13 -69.25
N VAL A 516 -36.85 -35.63 -68.74
CA VAL A 516 -35.69 -35.24 -69.57
C VAL A 516 -35.14 -36.46 -70.32
N PHE A 517 -34.99 -37.59 -69.64
CA PHE A 517 -34.55 -38.83 -70.27
C PHE A 517 -35.50 -39.28 -71.39
N LEU A 518 -36.82 -39.30 -71.14
CA LEU A 518 -37.82 -39.73 -72.11
C LEU A 518 -37.91 -38.77 -73.30
N SER A 519 -37.86 -37.46 -73.05
CA SER A 519 -37.93 -36.43 -74.12
C SER A 519 -36.69 -36.45 -75.01
N LEU A 520 -35.49 -36.50 -74.44
CA LEU A 520 -34.24 -36.57 -75.21
C LEU A 520 -34.10 -37.91 -75.93
N THR A 521 -34.45 -39.03 -75.29
CA THR A 521 -34.45 -40.35 -75.94
C THR A 521 -35.49 -40.41 -77.07
N ALA A 522 -36.65 -39.76 -76.92
CA ALA A 522 -37.65 -39.67 -77.99
C ALA A 522 -37.13 -38.87 -79.20
N ILE A 523 -36.46 -37.74 -78.97
CA ILE A 523 -35.81 -36.97 -80.05
C ILE A 523 -34.71 -37.81 -80.71
N LEU A 524 -33.87 -38.48 -79.92
CA LEU A 524 -32.82 -39.38 -80.40
C LEU A 524 -33.41 -40.52 -81.25
N PHE A 525 -34.56 -41.07 -80.83
CA PHE A 525 -35.27 -42.12 -81.53
C PHE A 525 -35.86 -41.63 -82.86
N LEU A 526 -36.42 -40.41 -82.91
CA LEU A 526 -36.89 -39.81 -84.16
C LEU A 526 -35.74 -39.55 -85.14
N LEU A 527 -34.60 -39.05 -84.65
CA LEU A 527 -33.39 -38.89 -85.46
C LEU A 527 -32.86 -40.24 -85.96
N PHE A 528 -32.86 -41.26 -85.09
CA PHE A 528 -32.50 -42.62 -85.44
C PHE A 528 -33.38 -43.19 -86.56
N LEU A 529 -34.71 -43.05 -86.46
CA LEU A 529 -35.65 -43.46 -87.51
C LEU A 529 -35.41 -42.71 -88.82
N TYR A 530 -35.11 -41.40 -88.74
CA TYR A 530 -34.77 -40.57 -89.90
C TYR A 530 -33.48 -41.06 -90.60
N PHE A 531 -32.40 -41.31 -89.85
CA PHE A 531 -31.13 -41.79 -90.41
C PHE A 531 -31.24 -43.22 -90.96
N ILE A 532 -32.00 -44.11 -90.32
CA ILE A 532 -32.28 -45.46 -90.86
C ILE A 532 -33.01 -45.38 -92.20
N LYS A 533 -33.93 -44.42 -92.36
CA LYS A 533 -34.68 -44.21 -93.61
C LYS A 533 -33.78 -43.71 -94.76
N ILE A 534 -32.78 -42.89 -94.45
CA ILE A 534 -31.86 -42.31 -95.45
C ILE A 534 -30.72 -43.27 -95.83
N CYS A 535 -30.23 -44.08 -94.88
CA CYS A 535 -29.13 -45.00 -95.11
C CYS A 535 -29.59 -46.31 -95.79
N ASN A 536 -29.52 -46.38 -97.13
CA ASN A 536 -29.88 -47.56 -97.92
C ASN A 536 -28.85 -48.72 -97.86
N TYR A 537 -27.63 -48.51 -97.36
CA TYR A 537 -26.60 -49.54 -97.25
C TYR A 537 -26.74 -50.38 -95.97
N SER A 538 -26.82 -51.70 -96.10
CA SER A 538 -27.01 -52.68 -95.00
C SER A 538 -26.01 -52.51 -93.84
N LYS A 539 -24.73 -52.25 -94.11
CA LYS A 539 -23.69 -52.09 -93.08
C LYS A 539 -23.78 -50.76 -92.31
N MET A 540 -24.28 -49.69 -92.92
CA MET A 540 -24.48 -48.40 -92.25
C MET A 540 -25.61 -48.45 -91.22
N LYS A 541 -26.61 -49.32 -91.40
CA LYS A 541 -27.70 -49.49 -90.43
C LYS A 541 -27.19 -49.95 -89.07
N TYR A 542 -26.21 -50.86 -89.03
CA TYR A 542 -25.58 -51.29 -87.77
C TYR A 542 -24.83 -50.17 -87.06
N VAL A 543 -24.17 -49.27 -87.81
CA VAL A 543 -23.49 -48.08 -87.25
C VAL A 543 -24.51 -47.10 -86.66
N VAL A 544 -25.63 -46.88 -87.34
CA VAL A 544 -26.73 -46.02 -86.85
C VAL A 544 -27.40 -46.61 -85.61
N ILE A 545 -27.61 -47.93 -85.54
CA ILE A 545 -28.12 -48.63 -84.35
C ILE A 545 -27.15 -48.52 -83.18
N ALA A 546 -25.86 -48.79 -83.41
CA ALA A 546 -24.84 -48.64 -82.38
C ALA A 546 -24.73 -47.18 -81.89
N GLY A 547 -24.84 -46.21 -82.80
CA GLY A 547 -24.87 -44.78 -82.48
C GLY A 547 -26.08 -44.37 -81.64
N PHE A 548 -27.27 -44.92 -81.93
CA PHE A 548 -28.47 -44.72 -81.11
C PHE A 548 -28.30 -45.32 -79.72
N LEU A 549 -27.81 -46.55 -79.60
CA LEU A 549 -27.58 -47.20 -78.30
C LEU A 549 -26.55 -46.42 -77.47
N LEU A 550 -25.45 -45.97 -78.08
CA LEU A 550 -24.45 -45.14 -77.42
C LEU A 550 -25.02 -43.78 -77.01
N GLY A 551 -25.82 -43.15 -77.88
CA GLY A 551 -26.53 -41.91 -77.56
C GLY A 551 -27.52 -42.06 -76.41
N ALA A 552 -28.27 -43.16 -76.37
CA ALA A 552 -29.20 -43.46 -75.29
C ALA A 552 -28.47 -43.68 -73.94
N ILE A 553 -27.31 -44.34 -73.96
CA ILE A 553 -26.44 -44.47 -72.77
C ILE A 553 -25.95 -43.10 -72.30
N VAL A 554 -25.49 -42.23 -73.21
CA VAL A 554 -25.06 -40.86 -72.87
C VAL A 554 -26.21 -40.05 -72.27
N VAL A 555 -27.42 -40.14 -72.83
CA VAL A 555 -28.62 -39.48 -72.29
C VAL A 555 -29.03 -40.05 -70.92
N ALA A 556 -28.87 -41.36 -70.71
CA ALA A 556 -29.10 -41.98 -69.41
C ALA A 556 -28.10 -41.47 -68.36
N ILE A 557 -26.81 -41.40 -68.69
CA ILE A 557 -25.76 -40.85 -67.81
C ILE A 557 -26.05 -39.38 -67.50
N PHE A 558 -26.36 -38.57 -68.51
CA PHE A 558 -26.71 -37.15 -68.34
C PHE A 558 -27.91 -36.97 -67.40
N SER A 559 -28.98 -37.76 -67.59
CA SER A 559 -30.19 -37.69 -66.77
C SER A 559 -29.94 -38.16 -65.33
N GLY A 560 -29.10 -39.18 -65.15
CA GLY A 560 -28.64 -39.63 -63.84
C GLY A 560 -27.80 -38.57 -63.13
N MET A 561 -26.86 -37.94 -63.84
CA MET A 561 -26.08 -36.81 -63.30
C MET A 561 -26.97 -35.61 -62.96
N LEU A 562 -27.99 -35.31 -63.77
CA LEU A 562 -28.94 -34.23 -63.52
C LEU A 562 -29.74 -34.48 -62.24
N PHE A 563 -30.21 -35.71 -62.02
CA PHE A 563 -30.88 -36.09 -60.77
C PHE A 563 -29.99 -35.86 -59.55
N VAL A 564 -28.75 -36.38 -59.59
CA VAL A 564 -27.78 -36.23 -58.49
C VAL A 564 -27.46 -34.76 -58.23
N MET A 565 -27.27 -33.97 -59.27
CA MET A 565 -26.91 -32.55 -59.14
C MET A 565 -28.09 -31.67 -58.73
N MET A 566 -29.32 -31.98 -59.16
CA MET A 566 -30.52 -31.32 -58.64
C MET A 566 -30.70 -31.59 -57.15
N GLN A 567 -30.47 -32.83 -56.72
CA GLN A 567 -30.46 -33.18 -55.29
C GLN A 567 -29.37 -32.40 -54.55
N LYS A 568 -28.14 -32.38 -55.08
CA LYS A 568 -27.01 -31.69 -54.44
C LYS A 568 -27.22 -30.18 -54.35
N THR A 569 -27.62 -29.53 -55.43
CA THR A 569 -27.92 -28.08 -55.45
C THR A 569 -29.11 -27.69 -54.59
N SER A 570 -30.02 -28.63 -54.30
CA SER A 570 -31.15 -28.38 -53.41
C SER A 570 -30.78 -28.36 -51.92
N THR A 571 -29.76 -29.14 -51.51
CA THR A 571 -29.45 -29.37 -50.08
C THR A 571 -28.00 -29.12 -49.66
N GLN A 572 -27.10 -28.81 -50.59
CA GLN A 572 -25.66 -28.64 -50.36
C GLN A 572 -25.09 -27.55 -51.28
N ALA A 573 -25.58 -26.31 -51.15
CA ALA A 573 -25.03 -25.14 -51.81
C ALA A 573 -23.57 -24.87 -51.36
N THR A 574 -22.77 -24.23 -52.21
CA THR A 574 -21.44 -23.74 -51.79
C THR A 574 -21.59 -22.42 -51.00
N LEU A 575 -20.57 -22.02 -50.27
CA LEU A 575 -20.58 -20.73 -49.55
C LEU A 575 -20.83 -19.55 -50.49
N ASP A 576 -20.16 -19.49 -51.64
CA ASP A 576 -20.38 -18.42 -52.62
C ASP A 576 -21.82 -18.38 -53.13
N GLU A 577 -22.39 -19.56 -53.45
CA GLU A 577 -23.77 -19.67 -53.92
C GLU A 577 -24.75 -19.17 -52.87
N PHE A 578 -24.49 -19.49 -51.60
CA PHE A 578 -25.27 -19.04 -50.46
C PHE A 578 -25.15 -17.54 -50.23
N LEU A 579 -23.93 -16.97 -50.27
CA LEU A 579 -23.69 -15.55 -50.07
C LEU A 579 -24.30 -14.69 -51.19
N VAL A 580 -24.22 -15.14 -52.44
CA VAL A 580 -24.91 -14.46 -53.56
C VAL A 580 -26.43 -14.42 -53.33
N ASP A 581 -27.03 -15.54 -52.96
CA ASP A 581 -28.47 -15.63 -52.71
C ASP A 581 -28.90 -14.86 -51.45
N LEU A 582 -28.07 -14.89 -50.40
CA LEU A 582 -28.26 -14.10 -49.18
C LEU A 582 -28.20 -12.60 -49.49
N ASN A 583 -27.30 -12.17 -50.37
CA ASN A 583 -27.14 -10.77 -50.75
C ASN A 583 -28.36 -10.19 -51.47
N GLU A 584 -29.08 -11.00 -52.24
CA GLU A 584 -30.31 -10.60 -52.94
C GLU A 584 -31.53 -10.46 -52.00
N ARG A 585 -31.46 -10.96 -50.76
CA ARG A 585 -32.58 -10.99 -49.79
C ARG A 585 -32.51 -9.87 -48.75
N GLN A 586 -33.66 -9.41 -48.25
CA GLN A 586 -33.72 -8.26 -47.33
C GLN A 586 -33.86 -8.66 -45.86
N ASN A 587 -34.60 -9.72 -45.56
CA ASN A 587 -34.88 -10.16 -44.19
C ASN A 587 -34.10 -11.42 -43.84
N VAL A 588 -33.30 -11.37 -42.78
CA VAL A 588 -32.46 -12.50 -42.33
C VAL A 588 -32.78 -12.84 -40.88
N ALA A 589 -33.04 -14.11 -40.60
CA ALA A 589 -33.09 -14.64 -39.24
C ALA A 589 -31.77 -15.30 -38.87
N VAL A 590 -31.23 -14.95 -37.70
CA VAL A 590 -30.16 -15.71 -37.05
C VAL A 590 -30.79 -16.49 -35.91
N VAL A 591 -30.81 -17.81 -36.02
CA VAL A 591 -31.43 -18.71 -35.04
C VAL A 591 -30.32 -19.36 -34.22
N VAL A 592 -30.33 -19.13 -32.92
CA VAL A 592 -29.44 -19.77 -31.97
C VAL A 592 -30.23 -20.86 -31.26
N ASP A 593 -30.03 -22.12 -31.67
CA ASP A 593 -30.66 -23.25 -31.03
C ASP A 593 -29.82 -23.71 -29.84
N THR A 594 -30.30 -23.44 -28.63
CA THR A 594 -29.57 -23.76 -27.40
C THR A 594 -30.12 -25.00 -26.71
N ALA A 595 -31.06 -25.71 -27.34
CA ALA A 595 -31.81 -26.79 -26.69
C ALA A 595 -30.92 -27.98 -26.23
N LEU A 596 -29.79 -28.19 -26.90
CA LEU A 596 -28.81 -29.25 -26.59
C LEU A 596 -27.45 -28.71 -26.15
N ALA A 597 -27.33 -27.39 -25.88
CA ALA A 597 -26.07 -26.74 -25.52
C ALA A 597 -25.82 -26.75 -24.01
N THR A 598 -24.55 -26.89 -23.60
CA THR A 598 -24.13 -26.55 -22.23
C THR A 598 -24.20 -25.04 -21.98
N GLU A 599 -24.20 -24.58 -20.72
CA GLU A 599 -24.30 -23.14 -20.42
C GLU A 599 -23.14 -22.31 -21.03
N THR A 600 -21.92 -22.88 -21.04
CA THR A 600 -20.75 -22.27 -21.69
C THR A 600 -20.94 -22.16 -23.20
N GLN A 601 -21.43 -23.24 -23.84
CA GLN A 601 -21.74 -23.23 -25.28
C GLN A 601 -22.85 -22.25 -25.62
N LYS A 602 -23.91 -22.21 -24.82
CA LYS A 602 -25.01 -21.28 -24.98
C LYS A 602 -24.53 -19.83 -25.00
N THR A 603 -23.69 -19.44 -24.04
CA THR A 603 -23.13 -18.08 -23.99
C THR A 603 -22.27 -17.77 -25.23
N ALA A 604 -21.43 -18.71 -25.65
CA ALA A 604 -20.60 -18.56 -26.85
C ALA A 604 -21.46 -18.45 -28.13
N MET A 605 -22.49 -19.27 -28.26
CA MET A 605 -23.42 -19.30 -29.39
C MET A 605 -24.26 -18.03 -29.47
N GLU A 606 -24.80 -17.53 -28.35
CA GLU A 606 -25.56 -16.28 -28.28
C GLU A 606 -24.68 -15.08 -28.65
N SER A 607 -23.45 -15.03 -28.13
CA SER A 607 -22.45 -14.01 -28.49
C SER A 607 -22.12 -14.04 -29.98
N CYS A 608 -21.89 -15.22 -30.54
CA CYS A 608 -21.62 -15.36 -31.96
C CYS A 608 -22.83 -15.01 -32.83
N GLY A 609 -24.04 -15.43 -32.43
CA GLY A 609 -25.28 -15.07 -33.10
C GLY A 609 -25.47 -13.55 -33.17
N ALA A 610 -25.18 -12.83 -32.08
CA ALA A 610 -25.19 -11.37 -32.07
C ALA A 610 -24.12 -10.75 -32.98
N ALA A 611 -22.90 -11.31 -33.01
CA ALA A 611 -21.83 -10.84 -33.89
C ALA A 611 -22.15 -11.06 -35.37
N VAL A 612 -22.67 -12.24 -35.74
CA VAL A 612 -23.14 -12.56 -37.09
C VAL A 612 -24.29 -11.62 -37.48
N ALA A 613 -25.26 -11.41 -36.60
CA ALA A 613 -26.37 -10.51 -36.87
C ALA A 613 -25.91 -9.07 -37.10
N LYS A 614 -24.91 -8.61 -36.34
CA LYS A 614 -24.29 -7.30 -36.53
C LYS A 614 -23.59 -7.21 -37.90
N SER A 615 -22.76 -8.18 -38.27
CA SER A 615 -22.08 -8.17 -39.58
C SER A 615 -23.07 -8.15 -40.76
N ILE A 616 -24.16 -8.92 -40.67
CA ILE A 616 -25.21 -8.94 -41.71
C ILE A 616 -25.97 -7.59 -41.75
N ALA A 617 -26.25 -7.00 -40.60
CA ALA A 617 -26.92 -5.70 -40.52
C ALA A 617 -26.06 -4.55 -41.08
N GLU A 618 -24.73 -4.62 -40.95
CA GLU A 618 -23.78 -3.68 -41.59
C GLU A 618 -23.92 -3.66 -43.12
N ASN A 619 -24.45 -4.72 -43.73
CA ASN A 619 -24.76 -4.84 -45.16
C ASN A 619 -26.19 -4.38 -45.53
N ASN A 620 -26.79 -3.46 -44.76
CA ASN A 620 -28.13 -2.89 -44.97
C ASN A 620 -29.28 -3.92 -45.02
N LYS A 621 -29.16 -5.03 -44.27
CA LYS A 621 -30.21 -6.06 -44.16
C LYS A 621 -30.98 -5.92 -42.85
N THR A 622 -32.25 -6.32 -42.86
CA THR A 622 -33.06 -6.41 -41.63
C THR A 622 -32.79 -7.75 -40.96
N VAL A 623 -32.18 -7.73 -39.77
CA VAL A 623 -31.80 -8.96 -39.05
C VAL A 623 -32.59 -9.11 -37.76
N VAL A 624 -33.06 -10.34 -37.52
CA VAL A 624 -33.72 -10.74 -36.27
C VAL A 624 -32.99 -11.94 -35.69
N VAL A 625 -32.61 -11.87 -34.41
CA VAL A 625 -32.00 -12.97 -33.68
C VAL A 625 -33.08 -13.71 -32.89
N TYR A 626 -33.16 -15.03 -33.07
CA TYR A 626 -34.08 -15.91 -32.37
C TYR A 626 -33.29 -16.89 -31.51
N ASN A 627 -33.42 -16.81 -30.18
CA ASN A 627 -32.83 -17.79 -29.28
C ASN A 627 -33.90 -18.83 -28.90
N LEU A 628 -33.70 -20.07 -29.34
CA LEU A 628 -34.57 -21.20 -29.02
C LEU A 628 -34.05 -21.89 -27.75
N GLY A 629 -34.87 -21.89 -26.69
CA GLY A 629 -34.52 -22.49 -25.40
C GLY A 629 -35.28 -23.79 -25.10
N VAL A 630 -34.76 -24.56 -24.15
CA VAL A 630 -35.33 -25.85 -23.68
C VAL A 630 -36.74 -25.71 -23.11
N THR A 631 -37.12 -24.52 -22.62
CA THR A 631 -38.36 -24.27 -21.88
C THR A 631 -39.59 -23.99 -22.76
N GLY A 632 -39.50 -24.20 -24.08
CA GLY A 632 -40.62 -23.96 -25.01
C GLY A 632 -40.93 -22.48 -25.29
N ASN A 633 -40.09 -21.57 -24.77
CA ASN A 633 -40.12 -20.15 -25.05
C ASN A 633 -39.00 -19.79 -26.02
N CYS A 634 -39.25 -18.76 -26.82
CA CYS A 634 -38.30 -18.22 -27.79
C CYS A 634 -38.11 -16.73 -27.55
N ILE A 635 -36.85 -16.30 -27.48
CA ILE A 635 -36.50 -14.88 -27.32
C ILE A 635 -36.16 -14.33 -28.70
N LYS A 636 -36.89 -13.30 -29.10
CA LYS A 636 -36.71 -12.57 -30.35
C LYS A 636 -36.07 -11.22 -30.06
N THR A 637 -34.93 -10.95 -30.70
CA THR A 637 -34.20 -9.67 -30.61
C THR A 637 -34.09 -9.03 -32.00
N SER A 638 -34.60 -7.82 -32.14
CA SER A 638 -34.47 -7.00 -33.36
C SER A 638 -34.02 -5.59 -32.99
N GLY A 639 -32.82 -5.20 -33.41
CA GLY A 639 -32.17 -3.98 -32.94
C GLY A 639 -32.00 -3.98 -31.41
N SER A 640 -32.53 -2.96 -30.74
CA SER A 640 -32.55 -2.85 -29.27
C SER A 640 -33.79 -3.46 -28.60
N THR A 641 -34.73 -4.03 -29.38
CA THR A 641 -35.99 -4.56 -28.85
C THR A 641 -35.89 -6.06 -28.67
N THR A 642 -36.10 -6.53 -27.43
CA THR A 642 -36.18 -7.95 -27.09
C THR A 642 -37.59 -8.29 -26.63
N SER A 643 -38.16 -9.36 -27.19
CA SER A 643 -39.51 -9.85 -26.90
C SER A 643 -39.49 -11.37 -26.72
N SER A 644 -40.38 -11.90 -25.89
CA SER A 644 -40.53 -13.34 -25.67
C SER A 644 -41.84 -13.82 -26.27
N THR A 645 -41.82 -14.95 -26.97
CA THR A 645 -43.01 -15.57 -27.58
C THR A 645 -42.94 -17.10 -27.46
N THR A 646 -44.02 -17.79 -27.83
CA THR A 646 -44.06 -19.26 -27.82
C THR A 646 -43.18 -19.83 -28.94
N LEU A 647 -42.61 -21.02 -28.74
CA LEU A 647 -41.80 -21.70 -29.74
C LEU A 647 -42.52 -21.82 -31.11
N ASP A 648 -43.79 -22.22 -31.12
CA ASP A 648 -44.59 -22.36 -32.34
C ASP A 648 -44.84 -21.03 -33.08
N ALA A 649 -44.90 -19.91 -32.35
CA ALA A 649 -45.00 -18.59 -32.97
C ALA A 649 -43.66 -18.19 -33.58
N CYS A 650 -42.54 -18.43 -32.88
CA CYS A 650 -41.20 -18.17 -33.41
C CYS A 650 -40.88 -19.00 -34.65
N LEU A 651 -41.16 -20.31 -34.65
CA LEU A 651 -40.89 -21.16 -35.80
C LEU A 651 -41.66 -20.68 -37.04
N ARG A 652 -42.93 -20.26 -36.87
CA ARG A 652 -43.72 -19.66 -37.96
C ARG A 652 -43.14 -18.35 -38.47
N GLU A 653 -42.61 -17.50 -37.59
CA GLU A 653 -41.95 -16.26 -38.01
C GLU A 653 -40.61 -16.53 -38.72
N ILE A 654 -39.79 -17.44 -38.19
CA ILE A 654 -38.54 -17.87 -38.82
C ILE A 654 -38.83 -18.44 -40.22
N ASP A 655 -39.89 -19.23 -40.35
CA ASP A 655 -40.33 -19.78 -41.64
C ASP A 655 -40.78 -18.71 -42.65
N ALA A 656 -41.19 -17.53 -42.19
CA ALA A 656 -41.60 -16.42 -43.04
C ALA A 656 -40.42 -15.53 -43.47
N MET A 657 -39.21 -15.77 -42.95
CA MET A 657 -38.01 -14.98 -43.29
C MET A 657 -37.44 -15.39 -44.64
N ASP A 658 -36.82 -14.43 -45.34
CA ASP A 658 -36.24 -14.69 -46.66
C ASP A 658 -35.01 -15.60 -46.54
N SER A 659 -34.19 -15.40 -45.50
CA SER A 659 -33.00 -16.20 -45.22
C SER A 659 -32.91 -16.56 -43.75
N VAL A 660 -32.40 -17.76 -43.45
CA VAL A 660 -32.24 -18.23 -42.06
C VAL A 660 -30.86 -18.84 -41.82
N ILE A 661 -30.17 -18.45 -40.76
CA ILE A 661 -28.87 -19.00 -40.35
C ILE A 661 -29.06 -19.66 -38.98
N TYR A 662 -28.97 -20.98 -38.92
CA TYR A 662 -29.03 -21.77 -37.70
C TYR A 662 -27.64 -22.03 -37.15
N LEU A 663 -27.44 -21.67 -35.88
CA LEU A 663 -26.30 -22.04 -35.07
C LEU A 663 -26.77 -23.13 -34.11
N ASN A 664 -26.24 -24.34 -34.28
CA ASN A 664 -26.61 -25.54 -33.52
C ASN A 664 -25.39 -26.10 -32.77
N PRO A 665 -25.55 -26.62 -31.55
CA PRO A 665 -24.44 -27.20 -30.81
C PRO A 665 -24.02 -28.54 -31.43
N SER A 666 -22.71 -28.79 -31.52
CA SER A 666 -22.16 -30.12 -31.81
C SER A 666 -20.85 -30.35 -31.05
N GLY A 667 -20.48 -31.61 -30.83
CA GLY A 667 -19.20 -31.98 -30.21
C GLY A 667 -18.00 -31.76 -31.15
N THR A 668 -18.25 -31.66 -32.45
CA THR A 668 -17.23 -31.46 -33.49
C THR A 668 -17.73 -30.47 -34.54
N LEU A 669 -16.81 -29.85 -35.29
CA LEU A 669 -17.20 -29.02 -36.44
C LEU A 669 -17.67 -29.93 -37.59
N GLU A 670 -18.97 -29.86 -37.88
CA GLU A 670 -19.59 -30.59 -39.01
C GLU A 670 -19.54 -29.75 -40.30
N VAL A 671 -19.69 -30.43 -41.44
CA VAL A 671 -19.79 -29.75 -42.73
C VAL A 671 -21.05 -28.87 -42.76
N PRO A 672 -20.94 -27.57 -43.03
CA PRO A 672 -22.09 -26.67 -43.08
C PRO A 672 -23.10 -27.13 -44.13
N LYS A 673 -24.39 -27.11 -43.79
CA LYS A 673 -25.46 -27.41 -44.74
C LYS A 673 -26.05 -26.10 -45.24
N LEU A 674 -25.75 -25.76 -46.49
CA LEU A 674 -26.24 -24.54 -47.13
C LEU A 674 -27.33 -24.89 -48.14
N TYR A 675 -28.41 -24.12 -48.13
CA TYR A 675 -29.60 -24.30 -48.96
C TYR A 675 -29.88 -22.98 -49.67
N THR A 676 -30.15 -23.02 -50.98
CA THR A 676 -30.40 -21.80 -51.79
C THR A 676 -31.60 -21.89 -52.74
N ALA A 677 -32.03 -23.09 -53.16
CA ALA A 677 -33.05 -23.24 -54.19
C ALA A 677 -34.50 -23.15 -53.70
N TYR A 678 -34.85 -23.89 -52.63
CA TYR A 678 -36.23 -24.01 -52.13
C TYR A 678 -36.48 -23.20 -50.85
N PHE A 679 -35.42 -23.00 -50.08
CA PHE A 679 -35.35 -22.09 -48.95
C PHE A 679 -33.89 -21.67 -48.81
N ASN A 680 -33.64 -20.40 -48.46
CA ASN A 680 -32.29 -19.92 -48.19
C ASN A 680 -31.99 -20.15 -46.71
N LYS A 681 -31.22 -21.18 -46.42
CA LYS A 681 -30.93 -21.62 -45.06
C LYS A 681 -29.48 -22.03 -44.93
N ALA A 682 -28.84 -21.68 -43.83
CA ALA A 682 -27.56 -22.25 -43.42
C ALA A 682 -27.77 -22.98 -42.10
N GLU A 683 -27.31 -24.23 -41.99
CA GLU A 683 -27.20 -24.92 -40.71
C GLU A 683 -25.73 -25.17 -40.40
N ILE A 684 -25.30 -24.68 -39.24
CA ILE A 684 -23.92 -24.75 -38.79
C ILE A 684 -23.93 -25.45 -37.44
N TYR A 685 -23.25 -26.59 -37.38
CA TYR A 685 -23.12 -27.41 -36.19
C TYR A 685 -21.66 -27.38 -35.75
N ALA A 686 -21.39 -26.78 -34.59
CA ALA A 686 -20.01 -26.53 -34.14
C ALA A 686 -19.83 -26.61 -32.62
N PRO A 687 -18.59 -26.80 -32.13
CA PRO A 687 -18.28 -26.80 -30.70
C PRO A 687 -18.23 -25.39 -30.09
N SER A 688 -18.13 -25.31 -28.76
CA SER A 688 -18.11 -24.04 -28.01
C SER A 688 -17.01 -23.10 -28.47
N ASP A 689 -15.83 -23.65 -28.76
CA ASP A 689 -14.64 -22.86 -29.07
C ASP A 689 -14.78 -22.17 -30.43
N TYR A 690 -15.39 -22.84 -31.40
CA TYR A 690 -15.73 -22.26 -32.71
C TYR A 690 -16.67 -21.05 -32.55
N TYR A 691 -17.73 -21.18 -31.73
CA TYR A 691 -18.65 -20.07 -31.48
C TYR A 691 -18.01 -18.96 -30.64
N THR A 692 -17.07 -19.28 -29.75
CA THR A 692 -16.34 -18.26 -28.98
C THR A 692 -15.46 -17.41 -29.89
N ALA A 693 -14.79 -18.02 -30.87
CA ALA A 693 -14.01 -17.32 -31.89
C ALA A 693 -14.91 -16.60 -32.92
N CYS A 694 -16.09 -17.14 -33.20
CA CYS A 694 -17.08 -16.66 -34.15
C CYS A 694 -16.52 -16.25 -35.53
N PRO A 695 -15.78 -17.13 -36.23
CA PRO A 695 -15.22 -16.82 -37.56
C PRO A 695 -16.32 -16.46 -38.58
N LEU A 696 -17.53 -16.99 -38.41
CA LEU A 696 -18.72 -16.69 -39.22
C LEU A 696 -19.01 -15.18 -39.34
N SER A 697 -18.78 -14.41 -38.28
CA SER A 697 -19.02 -12.97 -38.30
C SER A 697 -18.16 -12.24 -39.35
N THR A 698 -17.00 -12.80 -39.69
CA THR A 698 -16.11 -12.23 -40.71
C THR A 698 -16.55 -12.62 -42.12
N ILE A 699 -17.17 -13.80 -42.28
CA ILE A 699 -17.68 -14.30 -43.57
C ILE A 699 -18.86 -13.47 -44.08
N PHE A 700 -19.70 -12.98 -43.15
CA PHE A 700 -20.91 -12.20 -43.48
C PHE A 700 -20.71 -10.68 -43.45
N ARG A 701 -19.46 -10.22 -43.28
CA ARG A 701 -19.09 -8.82 -43.40
C ARG A 701 -18.88 -8.49 -44.88
#